data_AF-A0A1C3VSD8-F1
#
_entry.id   AF-A0A1C3VSD8-F1
#
_cell.length_a   1.000
_cell.length_b   1.000
_cell.length_c   1.000
_cell.angle_alpha   90.00
_cell.angle_beta   90.00
_cell.angle_gamma   90.00
#
_symmetry.space_group_name_H-M   'P 1'
#
loop_
_entity.id
_entity.type
_entity.pdbx_description
1 polymer ?
#
loop_
_entity_poly.entity_id
_entity_poly.type
_entity_poly.pdbx_seq_one_letter_code
_entity_poly.pdbx_strand_id
1 'polypeptide(L)'
;MNDAQLRLSLIAYYHCVDHGYALPLYGQSEGANTLYVAQPAVPGDHSSPIVAFELIDVDDQRRLPPGESLPVAVGEPWRDVFIWNGTAYVGTPNELWDELIPFHADVMSRAPLSLLDLAVNARRREVSVLGGEAMSFLRDRFGEARARSWRRQFLRERAETAFRRDFESEKLADEIFQKIRIEEEEANVLSLVLAPDLRNLSTNSPTNASISALSQLAAFMGASIDLAPAARPAEPKPLPTAAMPSFSPAEETAFRGDGPVLIVASGKRAREIVRHLKTATPYPASGIEILTTRPGQFPDIADSSVRSIVAFVLDEDENPGHELPADARRFLERQAATGALVMIVPALPLKRPSELFHQHRILGLASGHTVLDTSIARSPFWWGNPKRSLDRRVSDVIQLAISAGRSLAVRRELLLASSGGKAVVLSVGTVPSQRPKTSRPDQMDELPLGSEASWVSADPKRNDRSILFSLRLNPGELDGPLDSEQIVVEGRRPETRFSEFAIAVIASLVNRGRRRTTDFGIGIEERRTPPTTVGSLLRSQDHVAALQISTGRSVVSLLVTGETPTLEAVHLAQRSEWEIARYTDSPTLRRVLTASGPSTFPDEIDIGSIRSVEVNRNLAARGVDLRDVVRVSFDVLSEWLDRLPESDRAFAREQVRPLRTGSRPYGDASSDHLLRREFVLSDRQDARLLIDILRSHPSRFPVARPMKRSSDLEKCWAHPREFKRYALIDGLVPGIVLELQPGEIPSQEMFVIDGDVAVPALFRSRVFAVWARATLPPASSWMSRFSVTSTFGGFPIPEPFRIVRLGADTSALVAEQAPSSLRQAVEQIDQHVERVLSGLAPENWREAHRLAQDNAGWHHLDEFVLGAYELPVDASDLQILGRLLELNASLD
;
A
#
# COMPACT_ATOMS: atom_id res chain seq x y z
N MET A 1 -4.31 -9.93 -13.08
CA MET A 1 -5.50 -10.59 -12.51
C MET A 1 -6.69 -9.80 -12.99
N ASN A 2 -7.75 -10.46 -13.45
CA ASN A 2 -9.01 -9.80 -13.79
C ASN A 2 -9.76 -9.57 -12.46
N ASP A 3 -10.21 -8.36 -12.16
CA ASP A 3 -10.87 -8.05 -10.87
C ASP A 3 -12.15 -8.86 -10.64
N ALA A 4 -12.77 -9.37 -11.72
CA ALA A 4 -13.95 -10.24 -11.70
C ALA A 4 -13.79 -11.60 -10.98
N GLN A 5 -12.61 -11.94 -10.43
CA GLN A 5 -12.38 -13.22 -9.72
C GLN A 5 -11.84 -13.08 -8.30
N LEU A 6 -11.70 -11.86 -7.76
CA LEU A 6 -11.29 -11.65 -6.38
C LEU A 6 -12.46 -11.95 -5.44
N ARG A 7 -12.41 -13.12 -4.80
CA ARG A 7 -13.25 -13.46 -3.65
C ARG A 7 -12.47 -13.16 -2.38
N LEU A 8 -12.99 -12.24 -1.58
CA LEU A 8 -12.44 -11.91 -0.26
C LEU A 8 -13.41 -12.42 0.81
N SER A 9 -13.02 -12.29 2.07
CA SER A 9 -13.93 -12.44 3.20
C SER A 9 -13.98 -11.13 3.96
N LEU A 10 -15.15 -10.74 4.46
CA LEU A 10 -15.28 -9.72 5.49
C LEU A 10 -14.70 -10.31 6.78
N ILE A 11 -13.61 -9.72 7.27
CA ILE A 11 -12.79 -10.32 8.36
C ILE A 11 -12.48 -9.32 9.48
N ALA A 12 -12.75 -8.05 9.25
CA ALA A 12 -12.50 -6.98 10.17
C ALA A 12 -13.46 -5.83 9.91
N TYR A 13 -13.45 -4.84 10.79
CA TYR A 13 -14.09 -3.56 10.62
C TYR A 13 -13.22 -2.46 11.21
N TYR A 14 -13.32 -1.25 10.67
CA TYR A 14 -12.69 -0.07 11.24
C TYR A 14 -13.71 0.69 12.09
N HIS A 15 -13.39 0.85 13.37
CA HIS A 15 -14.29 1.36 14.40
C HIS A 15 -14.33 2.90 14.37
N CYS A 16 -15.32 3.48 13.69
CA CYS A 16 -15.49 4.94 13.59
C CYS A 16 -16.26 5.55 14.77
N VAL A 17 -17.19 4.80 15.36
CA VAL A 17 -18.16 5.23 16.38
C VAL A 17 -18.42 4.09 17.36
N ASP A 18 -18.79 4.41 18.61
CA ASP A 18 -19.08 3.40 19.64
C ASP A 18 -20.36 2.59 19.37
N HIS A 19 -21.31 3.19 18.63
CA HIS A 19 -22.58 2.57 18.24
C HIS A 19 -22.98 3.00 16.82
N GLY A 20 -23.51 2.08 16.02
CA GLY A 20 -23.95 2.31 14.64
C GLY A 20 -23.00 1.68 13.61
N TYR A 21 -23.00 2.22 12.38
CA TYR A 21 -22.21 1.64 11.30
C TYR A 21 -20.69 1.76 11.51
N ALA A 22 -19.99 0.67 11.19
CA ALA A 22 -18.54 0.61 11.06
C ALA A 22 -18.16 0.32 9.62
N LEU A 23 -16.94 0.71 9.23
CA LEU A 23 -16.44 0.46 7.87
C LEU A 23 -16.06 -1.03 7.73
N PRO A 24 -16.72 -1.81 6.86
CA PRO A 24 -16.40 -3.21 6.65
C PRO A 24 -15.02 -3.38 5.99
N LEU A 25 -14.22 -4.32 6.49
CA LEU A 25 -12.88 -4.59 5.97
C LEU A 25 -12.72 -6.05 5.53
N TYR A 26 -12.38 -6.22 4.26
CA TYR A 26 -12.27 -7.50 3.58
C TYR A 26 -10.80 -7.94 3.46
N GLY A 27 -10.54 -9.24 3.40
CA GLY A 27 -9.22 -9.77 3.11
C GLY A 27 -9.26 -11.17 2.54
N GLN A 28 -8.13 -11.67 2.04
CA GLN A 28 -8.06 -12.95 1.32
C GLN A 28 -8.29 -14.18 2.20
N SER A 29 -8.20 -14.00 3.52
CA SER A 29 -8.43 -15.02 4.55
C SER A 29 -8.69 -14.31 5.88
N GLU A 30 -9.25 -14.99 6.88
CA GLU A 30 -9.49 -14.41 8.23
C GLU A 30 -8.27 -13.70 8.83
N GLY A 31 -7.08 -14.22 8.52
CA GLY A 31 -5.80 -13.71 9.00
C GLY A 31 -5.09 -12.71 8.07
N ALA A 32 -5.72 -12.30 6.97
CA ALA A 32 -5.04 -11.44 6.00
C ALA A 32 -4.62 -10.11 6.64
N ASN A 33 -3.32 -9.80 6.59
CA ASN A 33 -2.77 -8.49 6.96
C ASN A 33 -3.11 -7.40 5.94
N THR A 34 -3.43 -7.81 4.71
CA THR A 34 -3.86 -6.93 3.63
C THR A 34 -5.37 -6.80 3.67
N LEU A 35 -5.84 -5.60 4.02
CA LEU A 35 -7.27 -5.30 4.08
C LEU A 35 -7.74 -4.45 2.90
N TYR A 36 -8.99 -4.66 2.54
CA TYR A 36 -9.68 -4.01 1.44
C TYR A 36 -11.01 -3.43 1.95
N VAL A 37 -11.52 -2.40 1.30
CA VAL A 37 -12.90 -1.95 1.38
C VAL A 37 -13.60 -2.35 0.09
N ALA A 38 -14.87 -2.74 0.17
CA ALA A 38 -15.65 -2.96 -1.04
C ALA A 38 -15.97 -1.60 -1.70
N GLN A 39 -16.21 -1.62 -3.01
CA GLN A 39 -16.84 -0.53 -3.74
C GLN A 39 -18.23 -0.98 -4.20
N PRO A 40 -19.31 -0.29 -3.83
CA PRO A 40 -20.64 -0.58 -4.34
C PRO A 40 -20.81 -0.04 -5.77
N ALA A 41 -21.66 -0.66 -6.58
CA ALA A 41 -22.00 -0.20 -7.93
C ALA A 41 -22.51 1.25 -7.93
N VAL A 42 -23.35 1.58 -6.95
CA VAL A 42 -23.79 2.95 -6.68
C VAL A 42 -23.17 3.41 -5.37
N PRO A 43 -22.28 4.43 -5.38
CA PRO A 43 -21.70 5.00 -4.16
C PRO A 43 -22.78 5.41 -3.14
N GLY A 44 -22.61 4.99 -1.89
CA GLY A 44 -23.55 5.26 -0.80
C GLY A 44 -24.81 4.38 -0.77
N ASP A 45 -24.95 3.45 -1.72
CA ASP A 45 -26.06 2.49 -1.74
C ASP A 45 -25.68 1.18 -1.06
N HIS A 46 -26.19 0.98 0.15
CA HIS A 46 -25.97 -0.24 0.95
C HIS A 46 -26.68 -1.48 0.36
N SER A 47 -27.53 -1.29 -0.64
CA SER A 47 -28.21 -2.38 -1.35
C SER A 47 -27.59 -2.72 -2.70
N SER A 48 -26.62 -1.93 -3.16
CA SER A 48 -25.95 -2.16 -4.44
C SER A 48 -24.98 -3.35 -4.39
N PRO A 49 -24.79 -4.06 -5.51
CA PRO A 49 -23.78 -5.10 -5.60
C PRO A 49 -22.38 -4.49 -5.54
N ILE A 50 -21.41 -5.28 -5.10
CA ILE A 50 -20.00 -4.89 -5.04
C ILE A 50 -19.41 -4.96 -6.45
N VAL A 51 -18.76 -3.90 -6.91
CA VAL A 51 -18.11 -3.85 -8.24
C VAL A 51 -16.61 -4.04 -8.18
N ALA A 52 -15.98 -3.71 -7.05
CA ALA A 52 -14.55 -3.87 -6.84
C ALA A 52 -14.20 -3.91 -5.35
N PHE A 53 -12.93 -4.20 -5.07
CA PHE A 53 -12.35 -4.08 -3.74
C PHE A 53 -11.11 -3.18 -3.81
N GLU A 54 -11.08 -2.13 -3.00
CA GLU A 54 -9.96 -1.21 -2.91
C GLU A 54 -9.13 -1.49 -1.67
N LEU A 55 -7.82 -1.44 -1.83
CA LEU A 55 -6.89 -1.68 -0.75
C LEU A 55 -6.89 -0.50 0.25
N ILE A 56 -7.01 -0.80 1.54
CA ILE A 56 -6.96 0.21 2.61
C ILE A 56 -5.80 -0.08 3.57
N ASP A 57 -5.38 0.93 4.32
CA ASP A 57 -4.45 0.81 5.43
C ASP A 57 -5.05 1.54 6.64
N VAL A 58 -5.34 0.79 7.69
CA VAL A 58 -6.03 1.28 8.89
C VAL A 58 -5.33 0.74 10.13
N ASP A 59 -4.84 1.65 10.96
CA ASP A 59 -4.07 1.30 12.16
C ASP A 59 -4.96 0.73 13.29
N ASP A 60 -6.25 1.08 13.33
CA ASP A 60 -7.22 0.73 14.40
C ASP A 60 -8.36 -0.17 13.86
N GLN A 61 -7.97 -1.28 13.25
CA GLN A 61 -8.91 -2.31 12.79
C GLN A 61 -9.26 -3.28 13.93
N ARG A 62 -10.53 -3.67 14.04
CA ARG A 62 -10.97 -4.77 14.91
C ARG A 62 -11.35 -5.97 14.06
N ARG A 63 -10.88 -7.15 14.44
CA ARG A 63 -11.22 -8.39 13.73
C ARG A 63 -12.63 -8.83 14.10
N LEU A 64 -13.31 -9.46 13.15
CA LEU A 64 -14.53 -10.19 13.48
C LEU A 64 -14.16 -11.48 14.26
N PRO A 65 -15.01 -11.93 15.19
CA PRO A 65 -14.86 -13.22 15.85
C PRO A 65 -14.68 -14.38 14.85
N PRO A 66 -13.96 -15.46 15.23
CA PRO A 66 -13.84 -16.65 14.40
C PRO A 66 -15.21 -17.22 14.01
N GLY A 67 -15.41 -17.56 12.74
CA GLY A 67 -16.69 -18.09 12.24
C GLY A 67 -17.71 -17.03 11.83
N GLU A 68 -17.50 -15.75 12.18
CA GLU A 68 -18.32 -14.63 11.69
C GLU A 68 -17.76 -14.02 10.39
N SER A 69 -16.68 -14.60 9.83
CA SER A 69 -16.16 -14.17 8.55
C SER A 69 -17.09 -14.58 7.41
N LEU A 70 -17.47 -13.62 6.58
CA LEU A 70 -18.38 -13.86 5.46
C LEU A 70 -17.62 -13.76 4.15
N PRO A 71 -17.59 -14.81 3.32
CA PRO A 71 -17.00 -14.71 1.98
C PRO A 71 -17.87 -13.79 1.13
N VAL A 72 -17.23 -12.82 0.47
CA VAL A 72 -17.88 -11.83 -0.40
C VAL A 72 -17.12 -11.70 -1.71
N ALA A 73 -17.83 -11.64 -2.83
CA ALA A 73 -17.26 -11.47 -4.16
C ALA A 73 -17.83 -10.25 -4.91
N VAL A 74 -17.11 -9.80 -5.95
CA VAL A 74 -17.65 -8.85 -6.94
C VAL A 74 -18.92 -9.44 -7.56
N GLY A 75 -19.98 -8.64 -7.60
CA GLY A 75 -21.34 -9.00 -8.02
C GLY A 75 -22.27 -9.39 -6.87
N GLU A 76 -21.74 -9.69 -5.68
CA GLU A 76 -22.57 -10.00 -4.49
C GLU A 76 -23.03 -8.71 -3.78
N PRO A 77 -24.11 -8.77 -2.98
CA PRO A 77 -24.60 -7.61 -2.23
C PRO A 77 -23.55 -7.08 -1.25
N TRP A 78 -23.54 -5.75 -1.08
CA TRP A 78 -22.81 -5.10 0.00
C TRP A 78 -23.19 -5.69 1.38
N ARG A 79 -22.19 -5.82 2.25
CA ARG A 79 -22.36 -6.29 3.63
C ARG A 79 -21.87 -5.21 4.58
N ASP A 80 -22.76 -4.68 5.39
CA ASP A 80 -22.47 -3.70 6.42
C ASP A 80 -22.05 -4.36 7.73
N VAL A 81 -21.36 -3.58 8.56
CA VAL A 81 -21.08 -3.91 9.95
C VAL A 81 -21.76 -2.87 10.83
N PHE A 82 -22.61 -3.31 11.76
CA PHE A 82 -23.33 -2.45 12.70
C PHE A 82 -22.93 -2.81 14.13
N ILE A 83 -22.41 -1.86 14.89
CA ILE A 83 -21.93 -2.06 16.26
C ILE A 83 -23.04 -1.67 17.24
N TRP A 84 -23.42 -2.58 18.13
CA TRP A 84 -24.35 -2.30 19.22
C TRP A 84 -23.85 -2.92 20.53
N ASN A 85 -23.74 -2.10 21.59
CA ASN A 85 -23.26 -2.52 22.91
C ASN A 85 -21.95 -3.34 22.89
N GLY A 86 -21.01 -2.96 22.01
CA GLY A 86 -19.72 -3.61 21.86
C GLY A 86 -19.72 -4.87 20.98
N THR A 87 -20.88 -5.33 20.52
CA THR A 87 -21.04 -6.46 19.60
C THR A 87 -21.16 -5.96 18.17
N ALA A 88 -20.45 -6.60 17.24
CA ALA A 88 -20.57 -6.33 15.81
C ALA A 88 -21.62 -7.27 15.19
N TYR A 89 -22.59 -6.68 14.49
CA TYR A 89 -23.60 -7.37 13.70
C TYR A 89 -23.25 -7.20 12.23
N VAL A 90 -23.36 -8.25 11.43
CA VAL A 90 -22.84 -8.26 10.05
C VAL A 90 -23.89 -8.78 9.08
N GLY A 91 -24.20 -8.00 8.04
CA GLY A 91 -25.17 -8.44 7.05
C GLY A 91 -25.50 -7.39 6.00
N THR A 92 -26.41 -7.75 5.11
CA THR A 92 -27.14 -6.81 4.26
C THR A 92 -28.08 -5.96 5.13
N PRO A 93 -28.58 -4.83 4.62
CA PRO A 93 -29.55 -4.01 5.36
C PRO A 93 -30.77 -4.79 5.87
N ASN A 94 -31.26 -5.78 5.12
CA ASN A 94 -32.41 -6.59 5.55
C ASN A 94 -32.07 -7.54 6.70
N GLU A 95 -30.96 -8.24 6.61
CA GLU A 95 -30.51 -9.17 7.66
C GLU A 95 -30.18 -8.40 8.95
N LEU A 96 -29.46 -7.28 8.85
CA LEU A 96 -29.16 -6.42 9.99
C LEU A 96 -30.42 -5.86 10.65
N TRP A 97 -31.42 -5.46 9.84
CA TRP A 97 -32.68 -5.00 10.38
C TRP A 97 -33.36 -6.07 11.22
N ASP A 98 -33.44 -7.30 10.70
CA ASP A 98 -34.11 -8.42 11.35
C ASP A 98 -33.34 -8.88 12.60
N GLU A 99 -32.01 -8.90 12.54
CA GLU A 99 -31.14 -9.28 13.66
C GLU A 99 -31.20 -8.27 14.80
N LEU A 100 -31.34 -6.98 14.49
CA LEU A 100 -31.41 -5.91 15.50
C LEU A 100 -32.81 -5.72 16.11
N ILE A 101 -33.84 -6.46 15.68
CA ILE A 101 -35.23 -6.34 16.19
C ILE A 101 -35.30 -6.28 17.73
N PRO A 102 -34.61 -7.16 18.49
CA PRO A 102 -34.66 -7.14 19.95
C PRO A 102 -34.16 -5.83 20.57
N PHE A 103 -33.34 -5.08 19.82
CA PHE A 103 -32.69 -3.85 20.26
C PHE A 103 -33.30 -2.59 19.66
N HIS A 104 -34.25 -2.66 18.72
CA HIS A 104 -34.76 -1.48 17.99
C HIS A 104 -35.19 -0.33 18.90
N ALA A 105 -35.88 -0.61 20.02
CA ALA A 105 -36.28 0.43 20.97
C ALA A 105 -35.07 1.11 21.66
N ASP A 106 -34.05 0.34 22.01
CA ASP A 106 -32.80 0.86 22.60
C ASP A 106 -31.99 1.62 21.53
N VAL A 107 -31.88 1.08 20.31
CA VAL A 107 -31.21 1.73 19.16
C VAL A 107 -31.88 3.05 18.81
N MET A 108 -33.20 3.08 18.76
CA MET A 108 -33.98 4.30 18.55
C MET A 108 -33.63 5.36 19.59
N SER A 109 -33.46 4.98 20.87
CA SER A 109 -33.21 5.96 21.93
C SER A 109 -31.80 6.58 21.90
N ARG A 110 -30.78 5.83 21.44
CA ARG A 110 -29.37 6.31 21.48
C ARG A 110 -28.76 6.63 20.11
N ALA A 111 -29.20 5.94 19.06
CA ALA A 111 -28.69 6.07 17.69
C ALA A 111 -29.83 6.06 16.63
N PRO A 112 -30.86 6.93 16.75
CA PRO A 112 -32.01 6.92 15.84
C PRO A 112 -31.64 7.19 14.38
N LEU A 113 -30.54 7.92 14.14
CA LEU A 113 -30.04 8.23 12.80
C LEU A 113 -29.54 6.98 12.08
N SER A 114 -28.82 6.11 12.77
CA SER A 114 -28.31 4.84 12.20
C SER A 114 -29.45 3.86 11.95
N LEU A 115 -30.47 3.83 12.83
CA LEU A 115 -31.66 3.00 12.64
C LEU A 115 -32.53 3.49 11.49
N LEU A 116 -32.69 4.80 11.32
CA LEU A 116 -33.37 5.39 10.16
C LEU A 116 -32.65 5.03 8.87
N ASP A 117 -31.32 5.15 8.83
CA ASP A 117 -30.53 4.80 7.65
C ASP A 117 -30.68 3.32 7.29
N LEU A 118 -30.60 2.43 8.30
CA LEU A 118 -30.83 1.00 8.11
C LEU A 118 -32.25 0.72 7.58
N ALA A 119 -33.28 1.35 8.14
CA ALA A 119 -34.67 1.19 7.72
C ALA A 119 -34.90 1.61 6.26
N VAL A 120 -34.28 2.72 5.84
CA VAL A 120 -34.36 3.24 4.47
C VAL A 120 -33.73 2.25 3.49
N ASN A 121 -32.53 1.76 3.78
CA ASN A 121 -31.83 0.81 2.92
C ASN A 121 -32.50 -0.58 2.91
N ALA A 122 -33.12 -0.99 4.02
CA ALA A 122 -33.92 -2.22 4.15
C ALA A 122 -35.38 -2.07 3.66
N ARG A 123 -35.77 -0.88 3.16
CA ARG A 123 -37.13 -0.58 2.63
C ARG A 123 -38.27 -0.91 3.62
N ARG A 124 -38.07 -0.58 4.89
CA ARG A 124 -39.01 -0.88 5.98
C ARG A 124 -40.10 0.20 6.08
N ARG A 125 -41.29 -0.15 6.59
CA ARG A 125 -42.43 0.78 6.68
C ARG A 125 -42.28 1.78 7.84
N GLU A 126 -41.47 1.39 8.80
CA GLU A 126 -41.10 2.09 10.02
C GLU A 126 -40.31 3.37 9.75
N VAL A 127 -39.79 3.56 8.53
CA VAL A 127 -39.13 4.81 8.07
C VAL A 127 -39.99 6.04 8.37
N SER A 128 -41.32 5.91 8.30
CA SER A 128 -42.26 6.99 8.60
C SER A 128 -42.19 7.49 10.04
N VAL A 129 -42.08 6.57 11.00
CA VAL A 129 -41.97 6.88 12.43
C VAL A 129 -40.54 7.30 12.75
N LEU A 130 -39.55 6.58 12.22
CA LEU A 130 -38.13 6.84 12.42
C LEU A 130 -37.68 8.22 11.92
N GLY A 131 -38.25 8.70 10.82
CA GLY A 131 -37.96 10.03 10.29
C GLY A 131 -38.30 11.15 11.29
N GLY A 132 -39.45 11.03 11.96
CA GLY A 132 -39.88 11.96 12.99
C GLY A 132 -39.00 11.91 14.25
N GLU A 133 -38.69 10.70 14.72
CA GLU A 133 -37.84 10.47 15.90
C GLU A 133 -36.40 10.97 15.68
N ALA A 134 -35.82 10.68 14.52
CA ALA A 134 -34.50 11.19 14.12
C ALA A 134 -34.45 12.72 14.13
N MET A 135 -35.49 13.38 13.61
CA MET A 135 -35.60 14.83 13.62
C MET A 135 -35.80 15.39 15.04
N SER A 136 -36.60 14.72 15.89
CA SER A 136 -36.73 15.13 17.29
C SER A 136 -35.40 15.06 18.02
N PHE A 137 -34.72 13.92 17.92
CA PHE A 137 -33.40 13.72 18.50
C PHE A 137 -32.39 14.80 18.09
N LEU A 138 -32.34 15.14 16.80
CA LEU A 138 -31.43 16.18 16.30
C LEU A 138 -31.79 17.57 16.81
N ARG A 139 -33.08 17.91 16.87
CA ARG A 139 -33.53 19.20 17.42
C ARG A 139 -33.21 19.32 18.90
N ASP A 140 -33.52 18.29 19.67
CA ASP A 140 -33.36 18.27 21.12
C ASP A 140 -31.87 18.37 21.51
N ARG A 141 -30.99 17.72 20.73
CA ARG A 141 -29.55 17.66 21.03
C ARG A 141 -28.72 18.77 20.38
N PHE A 142 -29.09 19.22 19.19
CA PHE A 142 -28.26 20.11 18.37
C PHE A 142 -28.96 21.39 17.91
N GLY A 143 -30.24 21.54 18.22
CA GLY A 143 -31.07 22.67 17.83
C GLY A 143 -31.63 22.57 16.40
N GLU A 144 -32.68 23.34 16.17
CA GLU A 144 -33.48 23.34 14.93
C GLU A 144 -32.62 23.56 13.66
N ALA A 145 -31.69 24.51 13.69
CA ALA A 145 -30.88 24.86 12.53
C ALA A 145 -29.99 23.69 12.06
N ARG A 146 -29.38 22.95 13.00
CA ARG A 146 -28.54 21.79 12.67
C ARG A 146 -29.38 20.61 12.20
N ALA A 147 -30.54 20.38 12.82
CA ALA A 147 -31.49 19.36 12.39
C ALA A 147 -31.94 19.58 10.94
N ARG A 148 -32.30 20.82 10.57
CA ARG A 148 -32.66 21.19 9.19
C ARG A 148 -31.50 21.02 8.21
N SER A 149 -30.30 21.48 8.59
CA SER A 149 -29.11 21.32 7.75
C SER A 149 -28.81 19.85 7.48
N TRP A 150 -28.90 18.99 8.50
CA TRP A 150 -28.72 17.55 8.35
C TRP A 150 -29.78 16.93 7.46
N ARG A 151 -31.07 17.26 7.65
CA ARG A 151 -32.17 16.79 6.79
C ARG A 151 -31.91 17.09 5.31
N ARG A 152 -31.48 18.32 4.99
CA ARG A 152 -31.15 18.71 3.60
C ARG A 152 -30.01 17.87 3.02
N GLN A 153 -28.95 17.66 3.80
CA GLN A 153 -27.82 16.85 3.36
C GLN A 153 -28.23 15.38 3.15
N PHE A 154 -28.94 14.80 4.13
CA PHE A 154 -29.41 13.42 4.07
C PHE A 154 -30.33 13.18 2.87
N LEU A 155 -31.32 14.06 2.64
CA LEU A 155 -32.19 13.97 1.47
C LEU A 155 -31.43 14.15 0.16
N ARG A 156 -30.38 14.99 0.13
CA ARG A 156 -29.55 15.19 -1.08
C ARG A 156 -28.79 13.92 -1.40
N GLU A 157 -28.16 13.30 -0.41
CA GLU A 157 -27.45 12.02 -0.57
C GLU A 157 -28.40 10.92 -1.05
N ARG A 158 -29.63 10.85 -0.50
CA ARG A 158 -30.65 9.90 -0.96
C ARG A 158 -31.14 10.18 -2.38
N ALA A 159 -31.24 11.45 -2.78
CA ALA A 159 -31.52 11.83 -4.15
C ALA A 159 -30.40 11.35 -5.07
N GLU A 160 -29.13 11.69 -4.76
CA GLU A 160 -27.97 11.28 -5.54
C GLU A 160 -27.95 9.76 -5.76
N THR A 161 -28.15 8.96 -4.70
CA THR A 161 -28.23 7.50 -4.79
C THR A 161 -29.38 7.02 -5.68
N ALA A 162 -30.59 7.57 -5.51
CA ALA A 162 -31.76 7.17 -6.28
C ALA A 162 -31.60 7.48 -7.78
N PHE A 163 -31.15 8.68 -8.12
CA PHE A 163 -30.92 9.09 -9.50
C PHE A 163 -29.79 8.27 -10.13
N ARG A 164 -28.71 7.96 -9.41
CA ARG A 164 -27.64 7.09 -9.93
C ARG A 164 -28.15 5.70 -10.26
N ARG A 165 -29.02 5.14 -9.43
CA ARG A 165 -29.65 3.83 -9.67
C ARG A 165 -30.54 3.85 -10.91
N ASP A 166 -31.35 4.89 -11.07
CA ASP A 166 -32.26 5.02 -12.23
C ASP A 166 -31.49 5.19 -13.56
N PHE A 167 -30.28 5.74 -13.52
CA PHE A 167 -29.46 6.05 -14.69
C PHE A 167 -28.16 5.24 -14.77
N GLU A 168 -28.05 4.12 -14.05
CA GLU A 168 -26.85 3.28 -14.04
C GLU A 168 -26.47 2.79 -15.46
N SER A 169 -27.49 2.47 -16.29
CA SER A 169 -27.28 2.02 -17.67
C SER A 169 -26.80 3.10 -18.63
N GLU A 170 -27.04 4.37 -18.31
CA GLU A 170 -26.71 5.53 -19.16
C GLU A 170 -25.24 5.97 -19.02
N LYS A 171 -24.50 5.40 -18.04
CA LYS A 171 -23.09 5.74 -17.75
C LYS A 171 -22.84 7.24 -17.64
N LEU A 172 -23.79 7.97 -17.05
CA LEU A 172 -23.67 9.41 -16.84
C LEU A 172 -22.48 9.72 -15.92
N ALA A 173 -21.76 10.80 -16.22
CA ALA A 173 -20.67 11.25 -15.37
C ALA A 173 -21.18 11.65 -13.98
N ASP A 174 -20.50 11.22 -12.92
CA ASP A 174 -20.84 11.53 -11.52
C ASP A 174 -21.06 13.02 -11.24
N GLU A 175 -20.36 13.88 -11.96
CA GLU A 175 -20.49 15.34 -11.86
C GLU A 175 -21.92 15.83 -12.07
N ILE A 176 -22.69 15.10 -12.88
CA ILE A 176 -24.09 15.41 -13.17
C ILE A 176 -24.93 15.22 -11.88
N PHE A 177 -24.69 14.15 -11.12
CA PHE A 177 -25.38 13.89 -9.85
C PHE A 177 -24.90 14.83 -8.73
N GLN A 178 -23.63 15.23 -8.73
CA GLN A 178 -23.10 16.21 -7.75
C GLN A 178 -23.73 17.61 -7.88
N LYS A 179 -24.35 17.91 -9.04
CA LYS A 179 -25.10 19.14 -9.25
C LYS A 179 -26.52 19.09 -8.67
N ILE A 180 -26.96 17.95 -8.14
CA ILE A 180 -28.20 17.84 -7.38
C ILE A 180 -28.07 18.67 -6.10
N ARG A 181 -28.99 19.60 -5.88
CA ARG A 181 -29.05 20.41 -4.66
C ARG A 181 -30.43 20.33 -4.05
N ILE A 182 -30.47 20.47 -2.73
CA ILE A 182 -31.72 20.67 -2.00
C ILE A 182 -31.61 22.04 -1.35
N GLU A 183 -32.41 22.97 -1.86
CA GLU A 183 -32.53 24.33 -1.33
C GLU A 183 -33.78 24.40 -0.43
N GLU A 184 -33.78 25.27 0.56
CA GLU A 184 -34.94 25.50 1.43
C GLU A 184 -35.45 26.91 1.15
N GLU A 185 -36.56 26.98 0.42
CA GLU A 185 -37.15 28.25 -0.03
C GLU A 185 -37.90 28.92 1.12
N GLU A 186 -38.66 28.11 1.86
CA GLU A 186 -39.34 28.49 3.10
C GLU A 186 -39.10 27.41 4.16
N ALA A 187 -39.37 27.73 5.43
CA ALA A 187 -39.18 26.77 6.51
C ALA A 187 -39.96 25.47 6.23
N ASN A 188 -39.22 24.35 6.11
CA ASN A 188 -39.77 23.03 5.77
C ASN A 188 -40.31 22.86 4.33
N VAL A 189 -40.07 23.81 3.43
CA VAL A 189 -40.37 23.69 2.00
C VAL A 189 -39.05 23.63 1.23
N LEU A 190 -38.73 22.44 0.74
CA LEU A 190 -37.49 22.15 0.06
C LEU A 190 -37.69 22.11 -1.46
N SER A 191 -36.69 22.52 -2.22
CA SER A 191 -36.67 22.37 -3.67
C SER A 191 -35.48 21.53 -4.14
N LEU A 192 -35.79 20.48 -4.91
CA LEU A 192 -34.81 19.63 -5.56
C LEU A 192 -34.37 20.29 -6.87
N VAL A 193 -33.13 20.77 -6.90
CA VAL A 193 -32.52 21.39 -8.08
C VAL A 193 -31.69 20.34 -8.79
N LEU A 194 -32.16 19.89 -9.95
CA LEU A 194 -31.43 18.96 -10.82
C LEU A 194 -30.58 19.71 -11.87
N ALA A 195 -29.47 19.10 -12.27
CA ALA A 195 -28.73 19.52 -13.47
C ALA A 195 -29.64 19.49 -14.72
N PRO A 196 -29.43 20.37 -15.72
CA PRO A 196 -30.20 20.35 -16.96
C PRO A 196 -30.28 18.96 -17.61
N ASP A 197 -29.16 18.23 -17.60
CA ASP A 197 -29.06 16.90 -18.21
C ASP A 197 -29.95 15.88 -17.47
N LEU A 198 -29.89 15.83 -16.13
CA LEU A 198 -30.79 14.98 -15.33
C LEU A 198 -32.24 15.42 -15.46
N ARG A 199 -32.50 16.71 -15.55
CA ARG A 199 -33.86 17.23 -15.70
C ARG A 199 -34.47 16.77 -17.02
N ASN A 200 -33.70 16.83 -18.12
CA ASN A 200 -34.14 16.36 -19.43
C ASN A 200 -34.40 14.85 -19.45
N LEU A 201 -33.63 14.08 -18.67
CA LEU A 201 -33.84 12.64 -18.50
C LEU A 201 -34.96 12.31 -17.49
N SER A 202 -35.23 13.22 -16.55
CA SER A 202 -36.22 13.03 -15.48
C SER A 202 -37.66 13.02 -15.96
N THR A 203 -37.92 13.39 -17.22
CA THR A 203 -39.25 13.27 -17.83
C THR A 203 -39.68 11.81 -18.07
N ASN A 204 -38.79 10.84 -17.82
CA ASN A 204 -39.06 9.41 -17.89
C ASN A 204 -39.74 8.86 -16.62
N SER A 205 -40.61 7.85 -16.78
CA SER A 205 -41.36 7.16 -15.70
C SER A 205 -40.54 6.73 -14.45
N PRO A 206 -39.35 6.11 -14.56
CA PRO A 206 -38.58 5.68 -13.38
C PRO A 206 -38.20 6.84 -12.43
N THR A 207 -37.85 8.00 -12.97
CA THR A 207 -37.44 9.17 -12.17
C THR A 207 -38.57 9.73 -11.32
N ASN A 208 -39.81 9.64 -11.80
CA ASN A 208 -40.99 10.05 -11.03
C ASN A 208 -41.17 9.18 -9.78
N ALA A 209 -40.80 7.89 -9.83
CA ALA A 209 -40.85 7.01 -8.66
C ALA A 209 -39.79 7.42 -7.62
N SER A 210 -38.57 7.73 -8.06
CA SER A 210 -37.50 8.22 -7.19
C SER A 210 -37.85 9.56 -6.54
N ILE A 211 -38.39 10.52 -7.30
CA ILE A 211 -38.86 11.80 -6.76
C ILE A 211 -39.99 11.57 -5.75
N SER A 212 -40.97 10.73 -6.07
CA SER A 212 -42.07 10.39 -5.15
C SER A 212 -41.59 9.77 -3.83
N ALA A 213 -40.65 8.82 -3.90
CA ALA A 213 -40.05 8.21 -2.72
C ALA A 213 -39.28 9.23 -1.88
N LEU A 214 -38.55 10.15 -2.53
CA LEU A 214 -37.84 11.23 -1.86
C LEU A 214 -38.79 12.23 -1.19
N SER A 215 -39.91 12.57 -1.85
CA SER A 215 -40.97 13.41 -1.30
C SER A 215 -41.64 12.78 -0.09
N GLN A 216 -41.88 11.47 -0.14
CA GLN A 216 -42.43 10.72 0.99
C GLN A 216 -41.46 10.71 2.18
N LEU A 217 -40.16 10.50 1.93
CA LEU A 217 -39.12 10.54 2.97
C LEU A 217 -39.00 11.93 3.60
N ALA A 218 -39.02 12.99 2.78
CA ALA A 218 -39.01 14.37 3.29
C ALA A 218 -40.23 14.66 4.18
N ALA A 219 -41.42 14.17 3.78
CA ALA A 219 -42.65 14.33 4.55
C ALA A 219 -42.55 13.67 5.94
N PHE A 220 -41.97 12.48 6.02
CA PHE A 220 -41.71 11.80 7.30
C PHE A 220 -40.73 12.58 8.19
N MET A 221 -39.87 13.41 7.61
CA MET A 221 -38.93 14.29 8.31
C MET A 221 -39.50 15.72 8.50
N GLY A 222 -40.81 15.91 8.29
CA GLY A 222 -41.51 17.18 8.49
C GLY A 222 -41.19 18.25 7.46
N ALA A 223 -40.93 17.88 6.20
CA ALA A 223 -40.77 18.82 5.08
C ALA A 223 -41.53 18.37 3.83
N SER A 224 -41.92 19.32 2.98
CA SER A 224 -42.25 19.03 1.58
C SER A 224 -41.01 19.20 0.72
N ILE A 225 -40.89 18.42 -0.35
CA ILE A 225 -39.87 18.63 -1.38
C ILE A 225 -40.50 18.53 -2.76
N ASP A 226 -40.31 19.58 -3.55
CA ASP A 226 -40.79 19.70 -4.92
C ASP A 226 -39.61 19.87 -5.88
N LEU A 227 -39.81 19.54 -7.16
CA LEU A 227 -38.79 19.79 -8.18
C LEU A 227 -38.78 21.28 -8.53
N ALA A 228 -37.64 21.96 -8.36
CA ALA A 228 -37.53 23.40 -8.64
C ALA A 228 -37.93 23.73 -10.09
N PRO A 229 -38.49 24.91 -10.42
CA PRO A 229 -38.66 25.33 -11.81
C PRO A 229 -37.31 25.54 -12.52
N ALA A 230 -37.26 25.36 -13.84
CA ALA A 230 -36.01 25.47 -14.60
C ALA A 230 -35.47 26.92 -14.55
N ALA A 231 -34.34 27.13 -13.89
CA ALA A 231 -33.61 28.40 -13.99
C ALA A 231 -33.08 28.56 -15.43
N ARG A 232 -33.26 29.75 -16.02
CA ARG A 232 -32.66 30.11 -17.32
C ARG A 232 -31.14 29.91 -17.23
N PRO A 233 -30.51 29.11 -18.11
CA PRO A 233 -29.08 28.88 -18.04
C PRO A 233 -28.33 30.19 -18.29
N ALA A 234 -27.46 30.58 -17.35
CA ALA A 234 -26.44 31.58 -17.63
C ALA A 234 -25.43 30.94 -18.60
N GLU A 235 -25.23 31.56 -19.75
CA GLU A 235 -24.30 31.07 -20.77
C GLU A 235 -22.91 30.86 -20.15
N PRO A 236 -22.34 29.64 -20.26
CA PRO A 236 -20.98 29.40 -19.80
C PRO A 236 -20.02 30.19 -20.67
N LYS A 237 -19.27 31.11 -20.04
CA LYS A 237 -18.13 31.77 -20.68
C LYS A 237 -17.11 30.70 -21.07
N PRO A 238 -16.79 30.51 -22.37
CA PRO A 238 -15.81 29.53 -22.78
C PRO A 238 -14.44 29.91 -22.20
N LEU A 239 -13.76 28.91 -21.62
CA LEU A 239 -12.34 29.01 -21.31
C LEU A 239 -11.58 29.30 -22.61
N PRO A 240 -10.56 30.15 -22.59
CA PRO A 240 -9.79 30.48 -23.79
C PRO A 240 -9.01 29.25 -24.25
N THR A 241 -9.53 28.55 -25.24
CA THR A 241 -8.77 27.57 -26.02
C THR A 241 -7.73 28.36 -26.81
N ALA A 242 -6.47 28.28 -26.40
CA ALA A 242 -5.37 28.84 -27.17
C ALA A 242 -5.43 28.26 -28.59
N ALA A 243 -5.51 29.13 -29.60
CA ALA A 243 -5.52 28.71 -30.99
C ALA A 243 -4.22 27.95 -31.29
N MET A 244 -4.34 26.64 -31.46
CA MET A 244 -3.25 25.77 -31.85
C MET A 244 -2.77 26.16 -33.25
N PRO A 245 -1.47 26.40 -33.49
CA PRO A 245 -0.96 26.54 -34.85
C PRO A 245 -1.21 25.23 -35.64
N SER A 246 -1.69 25.36 -36.87
CA SER A 246 -1.96 24.26 -37.79
C SER A 246 -0.66 23.75 -38.43
N PHE A 247 -0.43 22.44 -38.38
CA PHE A 247 0.65 21.80 -39.13
C PHE A 247 0.23 21.47 -40.56
N SER A 248 1.21 21.21 -41.41
CA SER A 248 0.96 20.68 -42.75
C SER A 248 0.50 19.20 -42.68
N PRO A 249 -0.29 18.72 -43.65
CA PRO A 249 -0.70 17.31 -43.72
C PRO A 249 0.48 16.31 -43.74
N ALA A 250 1.65 16.72 -44.26
CA ALA A 250 2.87 15.89 -44.28
C ALA A 250 3.44 15.66 -42.87
N GLU A 251 3.41 16.69 -42.02
CA GLU A 251 3.80 16.59 -40.61
C GLU A 251 2.80 15.70 -39.84
N GLU A 252 1.50 15.87 -40.06
CA GLU A 252 0.46 15.00 -39.46
C GLU A 252 0.62 13.52 -39.87
N THR A 253 1.08 13.25 -41.10
CA THR A 253 1.29 11.88 -41.58
C THR A 253 2.54 11.23 -40.94
N ALA A 254 3.59 12.02 -40.66
CA ALA A 254 4.78 11.56 -39.92
C ALA A 254 4.49 11.30 -38.43
N PHE A 255 3.45 11.94 -37.87
CA PHE A 255 3.09 11.83 -36.45
C PHE A 255 2.05 10.75 -36.11
N ARG A 256 1.52 9.99 -37.08
CA ARG A 256 0.55 8.91 -36.80
C ARG A 256 1.18 7.86 -35.87
N GLY A 257 0.53 7.63 -34.72
CA GLY A 257 1.03 6.87 -33.55
C GLY A 257 0.96 5.35 -33.67
N ASP A 258 0.67 4.81 -34.85
CA ASP A 258 0.34 3.37 -35.03
C ASP A 258 1.57 2.46 -35.19
N GLY A 259 2.78 3.03 -35.15
CA GLY A 259 4.02 2.25 -35.26
C GLY A 259 4.31 1.40 -34.01
N PRO A 260 5.11 0.33 -34.13
CA PRO A 260 5.53 -0.48 -32.99
C PRO A 260 6.39 0.32 -32.01
N VAL A 261 6.26 -0.01 -30.73
CA VAL A 261 7.04 0.55 -29.62
C VAL A 261 8.21 -0.39 -29.34
N LEU A 262 9.41 0.15 -29.17
CA LEU A 262 10.58 -0.62 -28.76
C LEU A 262 11.03 -0.21 -27.36
N ILE A 263 11.18 -1.18 -26.47
CA ILE A 263 11.77 -1.00 -25.14
C ILE A 263 13.10 -1.75 -25.12
N VAL A 264 14.19 -1.05 -24.85
CA VAL A 264 15.51 -1.65 -24.69
C VAL A 264 15.93 -1.53 -23.23
N ALA A 265 16.13 -2.66 -22.56
CA ALA A 265 16.62 -2.72 -21.19
C ALA A 265 18.13 -3.01 -21.17
N SER A 266 18.92 -2.11 -20.59
CA SER A 266 20.37 -2.28 -20.41
C SER A 266 20.72 -2.34 -18.92
N GLY A 267 21.27 -3.48 -18.50
CA GLY A 267 21.67 -3.75 -17.12
C GLY A 267 20.72 -4.66 -16.34
N LYS A 268 21.16 -5.15 -15.18
CA LYS A 268 20.40 -6.11 -14.37
C LYS A 268 19.06 -5.54 -13.91
N ARG A 269 19.02 -4.31 -13.39
CA ARG A 269 17.80 -3.75 -12.83
C ARG A 269 16.81 -3.30 -13.89
N ALA A 270 17.29 -2.75 -15.00
CA ALA A 270 16.45 -2.45 -16.16
C ALA A 270 15.70 -3.70 -16.64
N ARG A 271 16.37 -4.86 -16.66
CA ARG A 271 15.73 -6.16 -17.00
C ARG A 271 14.66 -6.58 -16.00
N GLU A 272 14.89 -6.37 -14.71
CA GLU A 272 13.89 -6.66 -13.66
C GLU A 272 12.65 -5.76 -13.77
N ILE A 273 12.84 -4.46 -13.99
CA ILE A 273 11.74 -3.51 -14.22
C ILE A 273 10.91 -3.94 -15.43
N VAL A 274 11.55 -4.19 -16.57
CA VAL A 274 10.86 -4.53 -17.82
C VAL A 274 10.24 -5.93 -17.78
N ARG A 275 10.72 -6.84 -16.93
CA ARG A 275 10.06 -8.14 -16.67
C ARG A 275 8.63 -7.95 -16.16
N HIS A 276 8.36 -6.92 -15.37
CA HIS A 276 7.02 -6.62 -14.89
C HIS A 276 6.06 -6.17 -16.00
N LEU A 277 6.56 -5.48 -17.03
CA LEU A 277 5.77 -5.13 -18.23
C LEU A 277 5.27 -6.37 -18.95
N LYS A 278 6.11 -7.41 -19.13
CA LYS A 278 5.73 -8.66 -19.82
C LYS A 278 4.60 -9.43 -19.14
N THR A 279 4.53 -9.34 -17.80
CA THR A 279 3.52 -10.07 -17.01
C THR A 279 2.18 -9.33 -16.89
N ALA A 280 2.17 -8.02 -17.16
CA ALA A 280 1.00 -7.17 -16.95
C ALA A 280 0.07 -7.08 -18.17
N THR A 281 0.55 -7.41 -19.37
CA THR A 281 -0.20 -7.31 -20.63
C THR A 281 -0.74 -8.68 -21.07
N PRO A 282 -2.04 -8.98 -20.85
CA PRO A 282 -2.68 -10.18 -21.41
C PRO A 282 -2.90 -10.12 -22.93
N TYR A 283 -2.44 -9.06 -23.61
CA TYR A 283 -2.65 -8.84 -25.04
C TYR A 283 -1.33 -8.84 -25.83
N PRO A 284 -1.13 -9.79 -26.76
CA PRO A 284 -0.12 -9.71 -27.82
C PRO A 284 -0.34 -8.54 -28.81
N ALA A 285 -1.45 -7.80 -28.69
CA ALA A 285 -1.87 -6.78 -29.65
C ALA A 285 -1.18 -5.41 -29.50
N SER A 286 -0.33 -5.19 -28.48
CA SER A 286 0.16 -3.85 -28.15
C SER A 286 1.36 -3.35 -28.98
N GLY A 287 1.90 -4.13 -29.91
CA GLY A 287 3.03 -3.70 -30.74
C GLY A 287 4.30 -3.31 -29.95
N ILE A 288 4.42 -3.74 -28.69
CA ILE A 288 5.59 -3.48 -27.83
C ILE A 288 6.60 -4.62 -28.00
N GLU A 289 7.77 -4.29 -28.52
CA GLU A 289 8.93 -5.17 -28.59
C GLU A 289 9.86 -4.87 -27.40
N ILE A 290 10.30 -5.90 -26.69
CA ILE A 290 11.22 -5.77 -25.55
C ILE A 290 12.53 -6.48 -25.86
N LEU A 291 13.62 -5.70 -25.89
CA LEU A 291 14.98 -6.21 -26.02
C LEU A 291 15.73 -6.05 -24.70
N THR A 292 16.49 -7.09 -24.33
CA THR A 292 17.34 -7.07 -23.14
C THR A 292 18.79 -7.18 -23.56
N THR A 293 19.63 -6.30 -23.03
CA THR A 293 21.03 -6.15 -23.43
C THR A 293 21.94 -6.21 -22.21
N ARG A 294 23.18 -6.64 -22.40
CA ARG A 294 24.21 -6.52 -21.36
C ARG A 294 24.72 -5.07 -21.33
N PRO A 295 25.20 -4.56 -20.17
CA PRO A 295 25.86 -3.26 -20.12
C PRO A 295 26.95 -3.15 -21.20
N GLY A 296 26.98 -2.03 -21.92
CA GLY A 296 27.97 -1.77 -22.97
C GLY A 296 27.78 -2.53 -24.30
N GLN A 297 26.79 -3.42 -24.41
CA GLN A 297 26.47 -4.12 -25.66
C GLN A 297 25.13 -3.62 -26.20
N PHE A 298 25.11 -3.23 -27.47
CA PHE A 298 23.87 -2.97 -28.20
C PHE A 298 23.66 -4.10 -29.22
N PRO A 299 22.48 -4.77 -29.24
CA PRO A 299 22.23 -5.84 -30.18
C PRO A 299 22.24 -5.30 -31.62
N ASP A 300 22.68 -6.13 -32.57
CA ASP A 300 22.46 -5.88 -34.00
C ASP A 300 20.95 -5.97 -34.28
N ILE A 301 20.26 -4.85 -34.11
CA ILE A 301 18.85 -4.72 -34.47
C ILE A 301 18.82 -4.53 -35.99
N ALA A 302 18.10 -5.41 -36.71
CA ALA A 302 17.93 -5.28 -38.15
C ALA A 302 17.38 -3.88 -38.50
N ASP A 303 18.17 -3.16 -39.29
CA ASP A 303 18.30 -1.70 -39.32
C ASP A 303 17.17 -0.93 -40.02
N SER A 304 15.97 -1.52 -40.20
CA SER A 304 14.98 -1.00 -41.19
C SER A 304 13.57 -0.69 -40.68
N SER A 305 13.18 -1.08 -39.47
CA SER A 305 11.82 -0.79 -38.97
C SER A 305 11.78 0.50 -38.17
N VAL A 306 11.07 1.49 -38.71
CA VAL A 306 10.75 2.76 -38.03
C VAL A 306 9.84 2.46 -36.84
N ARG A 307 10.20 2.96 -35.65
CA ARG A 307 9.41 2.82 -34.42
C ARG A 307 8.64 4.11 -34.15
N SER A 308 7.47 3.99 -33.52
CA SER A 308 6.73 5.18 -33.06
C SER A 308 7.35 5.75 -31.78
N ILE A 309 7.74 4.87 -30.86
CA ILE A 309 8.34 5.20 -29.57
C ILE A 309 9.51 4.25 -29.30
N VAL A 310 10.61 4.79 -28.82
CA VAL A 310 11.76 4.01 -28.32
C VAL A 310 12.03 4.41 -26.87
N ALA A 311 11.83 3.48 -25.94
CA ALA A 311 12.15 3.67 -24.52
C ALA A 311 13.43 2.91 -24.16
N PHE A 312 14.48 3.65 -23.78
CA PHE A 312 15.78 3.10 -23.43
C PHE A 312 15.97 3.10 -21.91
N VAL A 313 15.79 1.93 -21.27
CA VAL A 313 15.84 1.76 -19.82
C VAL A 313 17.27 1.46 -19.38
N LEU A 314 17.84 2.34 -18.57
CA LEU A 314 19.26 2.37 -18.20
C LEU A 314 19.50 2.09 -16.72
N ASP A 315 20.26 1.03 -16.43
CA ASP A 315 20.81 0.78 -15.10
C ASP A 315 22.05 1.65 -14.83
N GLU A 316 21.89 2.67 -14.00
CA GLU A 316 22.96 3.61 -13.63
C GLU A 316 24.02 2.98 -12.72
N ASP A 317 23.64 1.97 -11.92
CA ASP A 317 24.57 1.31 -11.00
C ASP A 317 25.55 0.39 -11.75
N GLU A 318 25.19 -0.09 -12.94
CA GLU A 318 26.06 -0.85 -13.85
C GLU A 318 26.69 0.03 -14.97
N ASN A 319 26.37 1.32 -15.03
CA ASN A 319 26.92 2.28 -16.00
C ASN A 319 27.34 3.61 -15.34
N PRO A 320 28.44 3.64 -14.57
CA PRO A 320 28.88 4.81 -13.80
C PRO A 320 29.35 5.99 -14.66
N GLY A 321 29.60 5.79 -15.96
CA GLY A 321 29.86 6.87 -16.91
C GLY A 321 28.58 7.60 -17.33
N HIS A 322 27.42 6.95 -17.17
CA HIS A 322 26.11 7.42 -17.64
C HIS A 322 26.10 7.76 -19.14
N GLU A 323 27.07 7.25 -19.90
CA GLU A 323 27.18 7.43 -21.34
C GLU A 323 26.45 6.30 -22.05
N LEU A 324 25.73 6.65 -23.10
CA LEU A 324 25.18 5.67 -24.02
C LEU A 324 26.31 5.07 -24.86
N PRO A 325 26.36 3.74 -25.06
CA PRO A 325 27.26 3.15 -26.05
C PRO A 325 27.10 3.85 -27.41
N ALA A 326 28.20 4.04 -28.14
CA ALA A 326 28.19 4.80 -29.40
C ALA A 326 27.15 4.26 -30.41
N ASP A 327 26.98 2.94 -30.48
CA ASP A 327 26.00 2.31 -31.36
C ASP A 327 24.55 2.53 -30.88
N ALA A 328 24.31 2.52 -29.56
CA ALA A 328 23.02 2.87 -29.00
C ALA A 328 22.67 4.34 -29.31
N ARG A 329 23.64 5.25 -29.15
CA ARG A 329 23.47 6.67 -29.50
C ARG A 329 23.11 6.85 -30.97
N ARG A 330 23.87 6.24 -31.90
CA ARG A 330 23.59 6.28 -33.34
C ARG A 330 22.23 5.69 -33.68
N PHE A 331 21.83 4.60 -33.03
CA PHE A 331 20.50 4.02 -33.21
C PHE A 331 19.38 4.99 -32.78
N LEU A 332 19.51 5.59 -31.59
CA LEU A 332 18.52 6.53 -31.07
C LEU A 332 18.43 7.81 -31.91
N GLU A 333 19.57 8.34 -32.38
CA GLU A 333 19.63 9.50 -33.29
C GLU A 333 18.93 9.19 -34.63
N ARG A 334 19.13 7.98 -35.18
CA ARG A 334 18.41 7.54 -36.40
C ARG A 334 16.91 7.42 -36.19
N GLN A 335 16.48 6.82 -35.07
CA GLN A 335 15.05 6.70 -34.76
C GLN A 335 14.41 8.08 -34.56
N ALA A 336 15.08 8.99 -33.84
CA ALA A 336 14.63 10.37 -33.70
C ALA A 336 14.52 11.09 -35.05
N ALA A 337 15.48 10.90 -35.95
CA ALA A 337 15.44 11.45 -37.31
C ALA A 337 14.27 10.92 -38.16
N THR A 338 13.77 9.71 -37.86
CA THR A 338 12.54 9.16 -38.48
C THR A 338 11.25 9.63 -37.79
N GLY A 339 11.35 10.54 -36.80
CA GLY A 339 10.22 11.08 -36.06
C GLY A 339 9.81 10.28 -34.83
N ALA A 340 10.54 9.21 -34.47
CA ALA A 340 10.23 8.41 -33.28
C ALA A 340 10.39 9.25 -32.00
N LEU A 341 9.47 9.06 -31.05
CA LEU A 341 9.64 9.64 -29.71
C LEU A 341 10.66 8.81 -28.93
N VAL A 342 11.82 9.39 -28.64
CA VAL A 342 12.87 8.71 -27.89
C VAL A 342 12.83 9.12 -26.43
N MET A 343 12.57 8.15 -25.55
CA MET A 343 12.56 8.32 -24.10
C MET A 343 13.78 7.63 -23.47
N ILE A 344 14.59 8.39 -22.74
CA ILE A 344 15.61 7.85 -21.84
C ILE A 344 14.96 7.60 -20.49
N VAL A 345 15.05 6.38 -20.00
CA VAL A 345 14.35 5.93 -18.80
C VAL A 345 15.37 5.49 -17.75
N PRO A 346 15.55 6.24 -16.66
CA PRO A 346 16.39 5.79 -15.55
C PRO A 346 15.79 4.56 -14.88
N ALA A 347 16.56 3.48 -14.73
CA ALA A 347 16.26 2.39 -13.79
C ALA A 347 16.58 2.85 -12.36
N LEU A 348 15.74 3.78 -11.90
CA LEU A 348 15.83 4.58 -10.69
C LEU A 348 16.64 3.93 -9.53
N PRO A 349 17.89 4.35 -9.25
CA PRO A 349 18.80 3.71 -8.26
C PRO A 349 18.17 3.53 -6.89
N LEU A 350 18.34 2.41 -6.16
CA LEU A 350 17.54 2.15 -4.94
C LEU A 350 17.82 3.16 -3.83
N LYS A 351 19.11 3.47 -3.64
CA LYS A 351 19.62 4.21 -2.48
C LYS A 351 19.88 5.69 -2.76
N ARG A 352 19.82 6.15 -4.01
CA ARG A 352 20.15 7.53 -4.39
C ARG A 352 19.20 8.09 -5.46
N PRO A 353 19.15 9.42 -5.64
CA PRO A 353 18.55 10.04 -6.81
C PRO A 353 19.23 9.56 -8.10
N SER A 354 18.52 9.65 -9.22
CA SER A 354 19.12 9.37 -10.54
C SER A 354 20.02 10.52 -10.95
N GLU A 355 21.22 10.19 -11.43
CA GLU A 355 22.15 11.21 -11.92
C GLU A 355 21.77 11.72 -13.31
N LEU A 356 20.88 11.00 -14.02
CA LEU A 356 20.40 11.39 -15.34
C LEU A 356 19.59 12.69 -15.33
N PHE A 357 19.17 13.20 -14.17
CA PHE A 357 18.44 14.48 -14.07
C PHE A 357 19.35 15.72 -13.93
N HIS A 358 20.65 15.56 -13.63
CA HIS A 358 21.56 16.70 -13.45
C HIS A 358 21.97 17.31 -14.80
N GLN A 359 21.74 18.63 -14.92
CA GLN A 359 21.60 19.39 -16.18
C GLN A 359 22.76 19.36 -17.19
N HIS A 360 23.93 18.78 -16.91
CA HIS A 360 25.04 18.76 -17.88
C HIS A 360 25.08 17.53 -18.80
N ARG A 361 24.47 16.42 -18.39
CA ARG A 361 24.50 15.16 -19.18
C ARG A 361 23.33 15.05 -20.16
N ILE A 362 22.15 15.56 -19.81
CA ILE A 362 20.97 15.56 -20.71
C ILE A 362 21.22 16.46 -21.92
N LEU A 363 21.92 17.59 -21.74
CA LEU A 363 22.23 18.54 -22.81
C LEU A 363 23.18 17.96 -23.88
N GLY A 364 23.88 16.85 -23.58
CA GLY A 364 24.73 16.14 -24.54
C GLY A 364 23.96 15.20 -25.47
N LEU A 365 22.67 14.96 -25.23
CA LEU A 365 21.79 14.20 -26.11
C LEU A 365 21.25 15.14 -27.19
N ALA A 366 21.27 14.70 -28.46
CA ALA A 366 20.82 15.50 -29.59
C ALA A 366 19.34 15.95 -29.44
N SER A 367 18.95 17.00 -30.17
CA SER A 367 17.57 17.48 -30.24
C SER A 367 16.58 16.35 -30.54
N GLY A 368 15.63 16.09 -29.63
CA GLY A 368 14.56 15.08 -29.81
C GLY A 368 14.42 14.04 -28.70
N HIS A 369 15.32 14.01 -27.72
CA HIS A 369 15.26 13.07 -26.59
C HIS A 369 14.53 13.67 -25.38
N THR A 370 13.73 12.84 -24.70
CA THR A 370 13.06 13.17 -23.43
C THR A 370 13.54 12.23 -22.33
N VAL A 371 13.71 12.73 -21.10
CA VAL A 371 14.02 11.87 -19.94
C VAL A 371 12.74 11.60 -19.17
N LEU A 372 12.40 10.35 -18.93
CA LEU A 372 11.24 9.98 -18.13
C LEU A 372 11.56 10.13 -16.63
N ASP A 373 10.75 10.90 -15.91
CA ASP A 373 10.84 11.03 -14.46
C ASP A 373 10.33 9.75 -13.77
N THR A 374 11.19 8.75 -13.68
CA THR A 374 10.88 7.53 -12.92
C THR A 374 10.93 7.76 -11.41
N SER A 375 11.50 8.88 -10.93
CA SER A 375 11.57 9.20 -9.51
C SER A 375 10.20 9.50 -8.91
N ILE A 376 9.21 9.85 -9.75
CA ILE A 376 7.80 9.91 -9.36
C ILE A 376 7.34 8.59 -8.70
N ALA A 377 7.86 7.43 -9.12
CA ALA A 377 7.50 6.14 -8.54
C ALA A 377 7.87 6.02 -7.05
N ARG A 378 8.79 6.85 -6.54
CA ARG A 378 9.13 6.95 -5.10
C ARG A 378 8.44 8.10 -4.38
N SER A 379 7.89 9.04 -5.12
CA SER A 379 7.30 10.25 -4.54
C SER A 379 6.10 9.91 -3.64
N PRO A 380 5.98 10.53 -2.45
CA PRO A 380 4.77 10.39 -1.63
C PRO A 380 3.53 11.06 -2.26
N PHE A 381 3.71 11.79 -3.37
CA PHE A 381 2.67 12.41 -4.18
C PHE A 381 2.22 11.55 -5.36
N TRP A 382 2.83 10.39 -5.59
CA TRP A 382 2.42 9.49 -6.65
C TRP A 382 1.08 8.82 -6.33
N TRP A 383 0.18 8.83 -7.30
CA TRP A 383 -1.19 8.30 -7.17
C TRP A 383 -1.32 6.82 -7.56
N GLY A 384 -0.26 6.19 -8.09
CA GLY A 384 -0.27 4.74 -8.31
C GLY A 384 -0.21 3.96 -7.00
N ASN A 385 -0.31 2.62 -7.06
CA ASN A 385 -0.36 1.78 -5.87
C ASN A 385 0.97 1.76 -5.11
N PRO A 386 1.09 2.45 -3.95
CA PRO A 386 2.36 2.58 -3.23
C PRO A 386 2.82 1.26 -2.60
N LYS A 387 1.93 0.25 -2.50
CA LYS A 387 2.26 -1.07 -1.93
C LYS A 387 2.95 -2.00 -2.94
N ARG A 388 3.07 -1.61 -4.22
CA ARG A 388 3.85 -2.37 -5.23
C ARG A 388 5.36 -2.16 -5.01
N SER A 389 6.17 -3.15 -5.38
CA SER A 389 7.64 -3.00 -5.36
C SER A 389 8.07 -1.81 -6.23
N LEU A 390 9.14 -1.11 -5.84
CA LEU A 390 9.60 0.05 -6.61
C LEU A 390 9.82 -0.28 -8.09
N ASP A 391 10.43 -1.42 -8.42
CA ASP A 391 10.65 -1.81 -9.81
C ASP A 391 9.33 -2.00 -10.59
N ARG A 392 8.28 -2.48 -9.92
CA ARG A 392 6.94 -2.59 -10.52
C ARG A 392 6.28 -1.21 -10.67
N ARG A 393 6.48 -0.30 -9.71
CA ARG A 393 5.99 1.08 -9.82
C ARG A 393 6.68 1.84 -10.96
N VAL A 394 7.98 1.67 -11.13
CA VAL A 394 8.73 2.22 -12.28
C VAL A 394 8.22 1.61 -13.58
N SER A 395 7.94 0.31 -13.61
CA SER A 395 7.28 -0.34 -14.75
C SER A 395 5.91 0.28 -15.06
N ASP A 396 5.09 0.58 -14.06
CA ASP A 396 3.79 1.25 -14.25
C ASP A 396 3.98 2.66 -14.85
N VAL A 397 4.98 3.42 -14.37
CA VAL A 397 5.34 4.75 -14.93
C VAL A 397 5.79 4.66 -16.39
N ILE A 398 6.59 3.65 -16.75
CA ILE A 398 7.01 3.41 -18.15
C ILE A 398 5.81 3.11 -19.03
N GLN A 399 4.89 2.27 -18.56
CA GLN A 399 3.68 1.92 -19.30
C GLN A 399 2.80 3.16 -19.53
N LEU A 400 2.58 3.96 -18.50
CA LEU A 400 1.83 5.21 -18.59
C LEU A 400 2.48 6.20 -19.56
N ALA A 401 3.81 6.33 -19.53
CA ALA A 401 4.54 7.21 -20.43
C ALA A 401 4.44 6.77 -21.89
N ILE A 402 4.52 5.46 -22.17
CA ILE A 402 4.35 4.92 -23.52
C ILE A 402 2.92 5.17 -24.01
N SER A 403 1.91 4.89 -23.19
CA SER A 403 0.51 5.16 -23.53
C SER A 403 0.27 6.65 -23.79
N ALA A 404 0.71 7.53 -22.88
CA ALA A 404 0.64 8.99 -23.06
C ALA A 404 1.39 9.46 -24.32
N GLY A 405 2.57 8.89 -24.60
CA GLY A 405 3.39 9.22 -25.76
C GLY A 405 2.77 8.85 -27.11
N ARG A 406 1.75 7.97 -27.13
CA ARG A 406 0.94 7.69 -28.33
C ARG A 406 -0.08 8.80 -28.62
N SER A 407 -0.46 9.58 -27.61
CA SER A 407 -1.33 10.74 -27.82
C SER A 407 -0.62 11.78 -28.69
N LEU A 408 -1.27 12.19 -29.77
CA LEU A 408 -0.77 13.22 -30.67
C LEU A 408 -0.50 14.54 -29.92
N ALA A 409 -1.33 14.88 -28.94
CA ALA A 409 -1.18 16.08 -28.12
C ALA A 409 0.13 16.07 -27.33
N VAL A 410 0.42 14.97 -26.63
CA VAL A 410 1.65 14.82 -25.85
C VAL A 410 2.88 14.80 -26.76
N ARG A 411 2.82 14.02 -27.85
CA ARG A 411 3.93 13.91 -28.81
C ARG A 411 4.28 15.26 -29.43
N ARG A 412 3.27 16.06 -29.78
CA ARG A 412 3.44 17.43 -30.28
C ARG A 412 4.18 18.31 -29.27
N GLU A 413 3.70 18.36 -28.03
CA GLU A 413 4.32 19.20 -26.99
C GLU A 413 5.77 18.79 -26.70
N LEU A 414 6.05 17.48 -26.64
CA LEU A 414 7.41 16.96 -26.44
C LEU A 414 8.36 17.35 -27.58
N LEU A 415 7.90 17.28 -28.83
CA LEU A 415 8.72 17.65 -29.99
C LEU A 415 8.93 19.16 -30.10
N LEU A 416 7.90 19.96 -29.82
CA LEU A 416 8.02 21.43 -29.74
C LEU A 416 9.01 21.84 -28.64
N ALA A 417 8.93 21.22 -27.47
CA ALA A 417 9.87 21.47 -26.39
C ALA A 417 11.31 21.05 -26.75
N SER A 418 11.47 19.91 -27.42
CA SER A 418 12.78 19.36 -27.83
C SER A 418 13.44 20.13 -28.98
N SER A 419 12.67 20.60 -29.96
CA SER A 419 13.16 21.40 -31.10
C SER A 419 13.72 22.77 -30.67
N GLY A 420 13.26 23.30 -29.53
CA GLY A 420 13.83 24.49 -28.90
C GLY A 420 15.21 24.28 -28.25
N GLY A 421 15.82 23.10 -28.40
CA GLY A 421 17.12 22.75 -27.82
C GLY A 421 17.10 22.58 -26.30
N LYS A 422 15.91 22.44 -25.71
CA LYS A 422 15.72 22.31 -24.26
C LYS A 422 15.55 20.84 -23.90
N ALA A 423 16.31 20.38 -22.92
CA ALA A 423 16.07 19.10 -22.27
C ALA A 423 14.69 19.11 -21.60
N VAL A 424 13.92 18.03 -21.79
CA VAL A 424 12.59 17.86 -21.18
C VAL A 424 12.61 16.65 -20.26
N VAL A 425 12.17 16.87 -19.03
CA VAL A 425 11.82 15.82 -18.07
C VAL A 425 10.32 15.59 -18.16
N LEU A 426 9.93 14.38 -18.56
CA LEU A 426 8.53 13.98 -18.68
C LEU A 426 8.08 13.29 -17.39
N SER A 427 7.11 13.89 -16.70
CA SER A 427 6.44 13.27 -15.55
C SER A 427 5.07 12.78 -15.98
N VAL A 428 4.72 11.56 -15.56
CA VAL A 428 3.39 10.99 -15.80
C VAL A 428 2.82 10.40 -14.52
N GLY A 429 1.51 10.50 -14.36
CA GLY A 429 0.77 9.81 -13.31
C GLY A 429 -0.69 9.71 -13.68
N THR A 430 -1.44 8.95 -12.89
CA THR A 430 -2.88 8.86 -13.03
C THR A 430 -3.54 9.66 -11.91
N VAL A 431 -4.65 10.30 -12.22
CA VAL A 431 -5.51 10.90 -11.22
C VAL A 431 -6.86 10.20 -11.38
N PRO A 432 -7.48 9.72 -10.29
CA PRO A 432 -8.85 9.23 -10.36
C PRO A 432 -9.66 10.31 -11.07
N SER A 433 -10.42 9.93 -12.10
CA SER A 433 -11.17 10.92 -12.88
C SER A 433 -12.12 11.77 -12.03
N GLN A 434 -12.37 11.39 -10.77
CA GLN A 434 -13.28 12.03 -9.85
C GLN A 434 -12.80 11.94 -8.38
N ARG A 435 -12.65 13.10 -7.72
CA ARG A 435 -12.91 13.22 -6.28
C ARG A 435 -14.23 13.98 -6.08
N PRO A 436 -15.08 13.58 -5.13
CA PRO A 436 -16.30 14.32 -4.82
C PRO A 436 -15.94 15.70 -4.25
N LYS A 437 -16.41 16.78 -4.89
CA LYS A 437 -16.25 18.18 -4.47
C LYS A 437 -16.88 18.53 -3.11
N THR A 438 -17.41 17.55 -2.38
CA THR A 438 -18.13 17.75 -1.11
C THR A 438 -17.22 17.75 0.12
N SER A 439 -15.93 17.41 -0.02
CA SER A 439 -14.94 17.56 1.06
C SER A 439 -13.99 18.72 0.77
N ARG A 440 -14.34 19.92 1.28
CA ARG A 440 -13.55 21.19 1.29
C ARG A 440 -12.58 21.40 0.09
N PRO A 441 -12.87 22.33 -0.83
CA PRO A 441 -12.07 22.57 -2.05
C PRO A 441 -10.70 23.23 -1.85
N ASP A 442 -10.15 23.33 -0.65
CA ASP A 442 -9.10 24.33 -0.39
C ASP A 442 -7.65 23.84 -0.29
N GLN A 443 -7.30 22.54 -0.38
CA GLN A 443 -5.87 22.18 -0.19
C GLN A 443 -5.33 20.89 -0.83
N MET A 444 -6.16 20.02 -1.44
CA MET A 444 -5.66 18.80 -2.12
C MET A 444 -5.87 18.79 -3.63
N ASP A 445 -6.62 19.74 -4.18
CA ASP A 445 -6.64 19.99 -5.61
C ASP A 445 -5.30 20.66 -5.97
N GLU A 446 -4.60 20.10 -6.97
CA GLU A 446 -3.34 20.62 -7.54
C GLU A 446 -2.04 20.35 -6.77
N LEU A 447 -1.84 19.17 -6.16
CA LEU A 447 -0.46 18.74 -5.97
C LEU A 447 0.11 18.37 -7.35
N PRO A 448 1.15 19.05 -7.86
CA PRO A 448 1.77 18.71 -9.14
C PRO A 448 2.35 17.29 -9.07
N LEU A 449 2.69 16.68 -10.22
CA LEU A 449 3.45 15.41 -10.29
C LEU A 449 4.88 15.57 -9.72
N GLY A 450 5.01 15.92 -8.45
CA GLY A 450 6.25 16.34 -7.83
C GLY A 450 7.10 15.16 -7.41
N SER A 451 8.41 15.25 -7.63
CA SER A 451 9.38 14.21 -7.33
C SER A 451 10.69 14.82 -6.82
N GLU A 452 11.64 13.97 -6.41
CA GLU A 452 13.00 14.42 -6.05
C GLU A 452 13.75 15.03 -7.26
N ALA A 453 13.42 14.58 -8.47
CA ALA A 453 14.03 15.04 -9.72
C ALA A 453 13.43 16.35 -10.23
N SER A 454 12.14 16.59 -9.98
CA SER A 454 11.45 17.77 -10.45
C SER A 454 10.32 18.20 -9.51
N TRP A 455 10.35 19.46 -9.08
CA TRP A 455 9.33 20.03 -8.19
C TRP A 455 8.87 21.41 -8.65
N VAL A 456 7.57 21.66 -8.50
CA VAL A 456 6.91 22.92 -8.79
C VAL A 456 6.23 23.39 -7.51
N SER A 457 6.47 24.65 -7.16
CA SER A 457 5.83 25.25 -5.98
C SER A 457 4.33 25.30 -6.19
N ALA A 458 3.55 24.80 -5.22
CA ALA A 458 2.09 24.83 -5.26
C ALA A 458 1.48 26.24 -5.07
N ASP A 459 2.28 27.32 -5.16
CA ASP A 459 1.77 28.69 -5.14
C ASP A 459 1.32 29.09 -6.56
N PRO A 460 0.01 29.10 -6.87
CA PRO A 460 -0.51 29.46 -8.19
C PRO A 460 -0.17 30.91 -8.58
N LYS A 461 0.27 31.76 -7.64
CA LYS A 461 0.73 33.12 -7.95
C LYS A 461 2.15 33.17 -8.49
N ARG A 462 2.96 32.13 -8.26
CA ARG A 462 4.26 31.96 -8.93
C ARG A 462 4.02 31.33 -10.28
N ASN A 463 4.07 32.15 -11.32
CA ASN A 463 4.09 31.70 -12.71
C ASN A 463 5.40 30.90 -12.94
N ASP A 464 5.39 29.62 -12.59
CA ASP A 464 6.58 28.79 -12.51
C ASP A 464 7.05 28.42 -13.92
N ARG A 465 8.20 28.97 -14.32
CA ARG A 465 8.77 28.80 -15.67
C ARG A 465 9.34 27.40 -15.91
N SER A 466 9.33 26.54 -14.90
CA SER A 466 9.85 25.17 -14.96
C SER A 466 8.90 24.22 -15.70
N ILE A 467 7.58 24.45 -15.67
CA ILE A 467 6.62 23.69 -16.48
C ILE A 467 6.64 24.22 -17.92
N LEU A 468 6.93 23.34 -18.88
CA LEU A 468 6.85 23.64 -20.31
C LEU A 468 5.43 23.40 -20.85
N PHE A 469 4.80 22.31 -20.41
CA PHE A 469 3.42 21.99 -20.72
C PHE A 469 2.83 21.05 -19.65
N SER A 470 1.50 21.08 -19.51
CA SER A 470 0.74 20.18 -18.64
C SER A 470 -0.54 19.78 -19.36
N LEU A 471 -0.74 18.48 -19.57
CA LEU A 471 -1.86 17.90 -20.28
C LEU A 471 -2.60 16.91 -19.39
N ARG A 472 -3.93 16.84 -19.56
CA ARG A 472 -4.77 15.80 -18.97
C ARG A 472 -5.42 15.02 -20.11
N LEU A 473 -5.21 13.72 -20.13
CA LEU A 473 -5.75 12.80 -21.13
C LEU A 473 -6.88 12.00 -20.52
N ASN A 474 -8.01 11.98 -21.20
CA ASN A 474 -9.15 11.18 -20.77
C ASN A 474 -8.97 9.70 -21.16
N PRO A 475 -9.56 8.74 -20.43
CA PRO A 475 -9.49 7.32 -20.76
C PRO A 475 -9.78 6.99 -22.23
N GLY A 476 -10.79 7.65 -22.83
CA GLY A 476 -11.19 7.42 -24.22
C GLY A 476 -10.23 7.99 -25.28
N GLU A 477 -9.20 8.73 -24.89
CA GLU A 477 -8.17 9.27 -25.78
C GLU A 477 -6.95 8.33 -25.93
N LEU A 478 -6.96 7.18 -25.26
CA LEU A 478 -5.83 6.28 -25.13
C LEU A 478 -6.21 4.82 -25.43
N ASP A 479 -5.30 4.09 -26.08
CA ASP A 479 -5.42 2.64 -26.24
C ASP A 479 -5.04 1.93 -24.92
N GLY A 480 -6.01 1.36 -24.19
CA GLY A 480 -5.74 0.49 -23.06
C GLY A 480 -6.84 0.41 -21.99
N PRO A 481 -6.70 -0.48 -20.99
CA PRO A 481 -7.71 -0.78 -19.98
C PRO A 481 -7.80 0.25 -18.84
N LEU A 482 -7.46 1.52 -19.09
CA LEU A 482 -7.45 2.59 -18.08
C LEU A 482 -8.82 3.32 -18.01
N ASP A 483 -9.91 2.56 -18.07
CA ASP A 483 -11.27 3.08 -18.32
C ASP A 483 -11.80 4.07 -17.26
N SER A 484 -11.14 4.22 -16.11
CA SER A 484 -11.60 5.04 -14.98
C SER A 484 -10.63 6.16 -14.52
N GLU A 485 -9.42 6.24 -15.08
CA GLU A 485 -8.36 7.15 -14.60
C GLU A 485 -7.94 8.17 -15.67
N GLN A 486 -7.87 9.45 -15.30
CA GLN A 486 -7.26 10.47 -16.17
C GLN A 486 -5.74 10.37 -16.08
N ILE A 487 -5.04 10.39 -17.22
CA ILE A 487 -3.58 10.50 -17.21
C ILE A 487 -3.19 11.97 -17.19
N VAL A 488 -2.38 12.35 -16.22
CA VAL A 488 -1.74 13.66 -16.16
C VAL A 488 -0.32 13.53 -16.69
N VAL A 489 0.05 14.44 -17.59
CA VAL A 489 1.35 14.46 -18.26
C VAL A 489 1.92 15.86 -18.14
N GLU A 490 3.12 15.97 -17.57
CA GLU A 490 3.82 17.24 -17.44
C GLU A 490 5.21 17.16 -18.08
N GLY A 491 5.50 18.10 -18.98
CA GLY A 491 6.86 18.32 -19.47
C GLY A 491 7.52 19.46 -18.71
N ARG A 492 8.67 19.18 -18.10
CA ARG A 492 9.36 20.13 -17.22
C ARG A 492 10.79 20.36 -17.67
N ARG A 493 11.34 21.51 -17.28
CA ARG A 493 12.77 21.76 -17.32
C ARG A 493 13.45 20.93 -16.23
N PRO A 494 14.66 20.42 -16.47
CA PRO A 494 15.42 19.65 -15.48
C PRO A 494 15.94 20.56 -14.35
N GLU A 495 15.11 21.17 -13.52
CA GLU A 495 15.53 22.06 -12.43
C GLU A 495 15.39 21.36 -11.08
N THR A 496 16.51 21.08 -10.41
CA THR A 496 16.51 20.46 -9.07
C THR A 496 16.10 21.48 -8.02
N ARG A 497 14.90 21.31 -7.46
CA ARG A 497 14.36 22.13 -6.35
C ARG A 497 14.05 21.27 -5.14
N PHE A 498 15.03 20.46 -4.74
CA PHE A 498 14.84 19.43 -3.73
C PHE A 498 14.42 19.98 -2.37
N SER A 499 14.91 21.16 -1.97
CA SER A 499 14.51 21.76 -0.68
C SER A 499 13.00 22.06 -0.63
N GLU A 500 12.44 22.64 -1.70
CA GLU A 500 11.00 22.90 -1.79
C GLU A 500 10.18 21.61 -1.82
N PHE A 501 10.69 20.59 -2.52
CA PHE A 501 10.11 19.24 -2.50
C PHE A 501 10.11 18.65 -1.09
N ALA A 502 11.24 18.70 -0.38
CA ALA A 502 11.37 18.19 0.98
C ALA A 502 10.40 18.89 1.94
N ILE A 503 10.28 20.22 1.87
CA ILE A 503 9.29 20.98 2.65
C ILE A 503 7.87 20.48 2.37
N ALA A 504 7.52 20.26 1.10
CA ALA A 504 6.20 19.74 0.74
C ALA A 504 5.96 18.32 1.25
N VAL A 505 6.99 17.46 1.25
CA VAL A 505 6.91 16.11 1.83
C VAL A 505 6.61 16.19 3.32
N ILE A 506 7.34 17.02 4.07
CA ILE A 506 7.10 17.23 5.50
C ILE A 506 5.71 17.79 5.76
N ALA A 507 5.29 18.81 5.01
CA ALA A 507 3.95 19.41 5.13
C ALA A 507 2.84 18.38 4.84
N SER A 508 3.02 17.50 3.86
CA SER A 508 2.10 16.41 3.54
C SER A 508 1.96 15.41 4.70
N LEU A 509 3.07 15.06 5.36
CA LEU A 509 3.05 14.19 6.53
C LEU A 509 2.27 14.82 7.70
N VAL A 510 2.46 16.12 7.93
CA VAL A 510 1.70 16.88 8.95
C VAL A 510 0.20 16.90 8.64
N ASN A 511 -0.18 17.18 7.40
CA ASN A 511 -1.59 17.29 7.00
C ASN A 511 -2.33 15.95 7.05
N ARG A 512 -1.66 14.83 6.74
CA ARG A 512 -2.25 13.48 6.84
C ARG A 512 -2.52 13.07 8.29
N GLY A 513 -1.76 13.58 9.27
CA GLY A 513 -1.95 13.29 10.69
C GLY A 513 -3.05 14.09 11.40
N ARG A 514 -3.51 15.21 10.82
CA ARG A 514 -4.37 16.20 11.51
C ARG A 514 -5.89 15.89 11.55
N ARG A 515 -6.34 14.67 11.24
CA ARG A 515 -7.78 14.33 11.32
C ARG A 515 -8.32 14.19 12.76
N ARG A 516 -7.47 14.11 13.79
CA ARG A 516 -7.89 14.07 15.18
C ARG A 516 -6.91 14.89 16.05
N THR A 517 -7.41 15.90 16.74
CA THR A 517 -6.86 16.55 17.97
C THR A 517 -5.67 17.54 17.88
N THR A 518 -5.95 18.80 18.25
CA THR A 518 -5.08 19.91 18.74
C THR A 518 -4.33 20.86 17.79
N ASP A 519 -4.50 22.17 18.05
CA ASP A 519 -4.04 23.38 17.34
C ASP A 519 -2.52 23.66 17.37
N PHE A 520 -1.66 22.65 17.51
CA PHE A 520 -0.21 22.91 17.49
C PHE A 520 0.26 23.20 16.06
N GLY A 521 0.54 24.48 15.77
CA GLY A 521 1.18 24.91 14.53
C GLY A 521 2.57 24.32 14.42
N ILE A 522 2.80 23.42 13.45
CA ILE A 522 4.15 22.99 13.09
C ILE A 522 4.71 24.06 12.14
N GLY A 523 5.77 24.74 12.58
CA GLY A 523 6.53 25.66 11.74
C GLY A 523 7.66 24.92 11.04
N ILE A 524 7.82 25.11 9.73
CA ILE A 524 8.94 24.57 8.95
C ILE A 524 9.71 25.76 8.39
N GLU A 525 10.97 25.91 8.80
CA GLU A 525 11.87 26.94 8.31
C GLU A 525 13.06 26.30 7.60
N GLU A 526 13.36 26.75 6.38
CA GLU A 526 14.56 26.32 5.66
C GLU A 526 15.78 27.06 6.20
N ARG A 527 16.80 26.31 6.61
CA ARG A 527 18.12 26.86 6.93
C ARG A 527 18.97 26.89 5.67
N ARG A 528 19.61 28.04 5.40
CA ARG A 528 20.32 28.31 4.14
C ARG A 528 21.47 27.34 3.81
N THR A 529 22.01 26.61 4.78
CA THR A 529 23.08 25.64 4.53
C THR A 529 23.05 24.49 5.54
N PRO A 530 23.16 23.22 5.09
CA PRO A 530 23.40 22.10 5.98
C PRO A 530 24.76 22.26 6.69
N PRO A 531 24.99 21.60 7.83
CA PRO A 531 26.32 21.52 8.43
C PRO A 531 27.34 21.05 7.39
N THR A 532 28.37 21.85 7.15
CA THR A 532 29.33 21.64 6.06
C THR A 532 30.02 20.27 6.14
N THR A 533 30.18 19.77 7.37
CA THR A 533 30.72 18.46 7.70
C THR A 533 29.85 17.33 7.16
N VAL A 534 28.53 17.33 7.41
CA VAL A 534 27.60 16.29 6.95
C VAL A 534 27.40 16.34 5.44
N GLY A 535 27.24 17.53 4.87
CA GLY A 535 27.04 17.69 3.42
C GLY A 535 28.19 17.12 2.57
N SER A 536 29.42 17.12 3.09
CA SER A 536 30.59 16.58 2.39
C SER A 536 30.59 15.05 2.24
N LEU A 537 29.86 14.33 3.10
CA LEU A 537 29.72 12.87 3.05
C LEU A 537 28.60 12.39 2.11
N LEU A 538 27.68 13.29 1.77
CA LEU A 538 26.55 13.01 0.89
C LEU A 538 27.02 13.12 -0.57
N ARG A 539 26.75 12.09 -1.37
CA ARG A 539 27.09 12.05 -2.80
C ARG A 539 26.18 12.97 -3.61
N SER A 540 24.93 13.12 -3.20
CA SER A 540 23.92 13.90 -3.90
C SER A 540 23.65 15.22 -3.17
N GLN A 541 24.66 16.10 -3.13
CA GLN A 541 24.60 17.38 -2.40
C GLN A 541 23.44 18.29 -2.85
N ASP A 542 23.05 18.24 -4.12
CA ASP A 542 21.90 18.98 -4.66
C ASP A 542 20.54 18.46 -4.18
N HIS A 543 20.51 17.29 -3.55
CA HIS A 543 19.32 16.65 -2.99
C HIS A 543 19.39 16.60 -1.45
N VAL A 544 19.77 17.72 -0.84
CA VAL A 544 19.82 17.89 0.62
C VAL A 544 19.07 19.16 1.00
N ALA A 545 18.17 19.04 1.98
CA ALA A 545 17.41 20.14 2.54
C ALA A 545 17.66 20.24 4.04
N ALA A 546 18.13 21.40 4.51
CA ALA A 546 18.35 21.65 5.93
C ALA A 546 17.13 22.38 6.49
N LEU A 547 16.38 21.72 7.37
CA LEU A 547 15.11 22.20 7.89
C LEU A 547 15.19 22.39 9.41
N GLN A 548 14.54 23.43 9.91
CA GLN A 548 14.26 23.63 11.31
C GLN A 548 12.75 23.46 11.53
N ILE A 549 12.39 22.43 12.28
CA ILE A 549 11.01 22.07 12.56
C ILE A 549 10.66 22.52 13.97
N SER A 550 9.74 23.46 14.08
CA SER A 550 9.19 23.91 15.36
C SER A 550 7.88 23.18 15.61
N THR A 551 7.90 22.19 16.49
CA THR A 551 6.70 21.63 17.12
C THR A 551 6.44 22.49 18.35
N GLY A 552 5.20 22.79 18.73
CA GLY A 552 4.92 23.71 19.86
C GLY A 552 5.59 23.36 21.22
N ARG A 553 6.29 22.22 21.31
CA ARG A 553 7.06 21.73 22.47
C ARG A 553 8.58 21.73 22.26
N SER A 554 9.07 21.70 21.02
CA SER A 554 10.50 21.58 20.73
C SER A 554 10.86 22.06 19.33
N VAL A 555 12.10 22.51 19.17
CA VAL A 555 12.71 22.82 17.88
C VAL A 555 13.67 21.70 17.53
N VAL A 556 13.50 21.08 16.36
CA VAL A 556 14.38 20.01 15.88
C VAL A 556 15.04 20.45 14.58
N SER A 557 16.35 20.24 14.47
CA SER A 557 17.10 20.44 13.24
C SER A 557 17.14 19.13 12.46
N LEU A 558 16.64 19.13 11.23
CA LEU A 558 16.50 17.93 10.38
C LEU A 558 17.16 18.15 9.02
N LEU A 559 18.01 17.22 8.62
CA LEU A 559 18.51 17.08 7.26
C LEU A 559 17.63 16.07 6.51
N VAL A 560 16.89 16.54 5.52
CA VAL A 560 16.16 15.68 4.58
C VAL A 560 17.03 15.44 3.36
N THR A 561 17.22 14.18 2.97
CA THR A 561 18.09 13.80 1.84
C THR A 561 17.33 13.04 0.74
N GLY A 562 17.79 13.14 -0.51
CA GLY A 562 17.31 12.32 -1.63
C GLY A 562 17.94 10.93 -1.64
N GLU A 563 19.17 10.81 -1.13
CA GLU A 563 19.86 9.53 -0.93
C GLU A 563 19.67 8.97 0.47
N THR A 564 19.89 7.67 0.61
CA THR A 564 19.83 6.94 1.88
C THR A 564 21.10 7.26 2.67
N PRO A 565 20.99 7.86 3.87
CA PRO A 565 22.17 8.28 4.62
C PRO A 565 23.03 7.08 5.02
N THR A 566 24.35 7.22 4.91
CA THR A 566 25.31 6.22 5.40
C THR A 566 25.44 6.28 6.92
N LEU A 567 25.95 5.22 7.54
CA LEU A 567 26.23 5.22 8.97
C LEU A 567 27.13 6.38 9.42
N GLU A 568 28.15 6.71 8.61
CA GLU A 568 29.05 7.83 8.89
C GLU A 568 28.32 9.19 8.86
N ALA A 569 27.43 9.39 7.89
CA ALA A 569 26.61 10.60 7.80
C ALA A 569 25.67 10.74 9.02
N VAL A 570 25.09 9.63 9.50
CA VAL A 570 24.25 9.60 10.71
C VAL A 570 25.05 9.99 11.95
N HIS A 571 26.24 9.40 12.16
CA HIS A 571 27.12 9.77 13.28
C HIS A 571 27.47 11.25 13.28
N LEU A 572 27.79 11.81 12.11
CA LEU A 572 28.20 13.19 11.99
C LEU A 572 27.04 14.17 12.18
N ALA A 573 25.85 13.81 11.70
CA ALA A 573 24.62 14.55 11.95
C ALA A 573 24.31 14.60 13.45
N GLN A 574 24.35 13.44 14.14
CA GLN A 574 24.08 13.37 15.58
C GLN A 574 25.09 14.19 16.40
N ARG A 575 26.39 14.13 16.06
CA ARG A 575 27.43 14.98 16.70
C ARG A 575 27.22 16.47 16.50
N SER A 576 26.52 16.84 15.44
CA SER A 576 26.20 18.24 15.11
C SER A 576 24.83 18.67 15.66
N GLU A 577 24.14 17.80 16.42
CA GLU A 577 22.77 18.01 16.90
C GLU A 577 21.72 18.11 15.76
N TRP A 578 21.94 17.34 14.68
CA TRP A 578 20.98 17.18 13.58
C TRP A 578 20.46 15.76 13.51
N GLU A 579 19.17 15.65 13.25
CA GLU A 579 18.56 14.43 12.72
C GLU A 579 18.78 14.36 11.21
N ILE A 580 18.90 13.16 10.66
CA ILE A 580 19.03 12.95 9.20
C ILE A 580 18.09 11.84 8.76
N ALA A 581 17.35 12.07 7.68
CA ALA A 581 16.44 11.10 7.13
C ALA A 581 16.27 11.29 5.63
N ARG A 582 16.07 10.19 4.91
CA ARG A 582 15.68 10.26 3.51
C ARG A 582 14.22 10.74 3.40
N TYR A 583 13.87 11.49 2.36
CA TYR A 583 12.48 11.95 2.16
C TYR A 583 11.44 10.80 2.07
N THR A 584 11.85 9.58 1.72
CA THR A 584 11.00 8.39 1.69
C THR A 584 10.82 7.72 3.05
N ASP A 585 11.66 8.05 4.04
CA ASP A 585 11.63 7.49 5.40
C ASP A 585 10.51 8.13 6.24
N SER A 586 9.27 7.87 5.85
CA SER A 586 8.08 8.41 6.50
C SER A 586 8.03 8.09 8.01
N PRO A 587 8.39 6.90 8.49
CA PRO A 587 8.42 6.61 9.92
C PRO A 587 9.39 7.51 10.70
N THR A 588 10.63 7.68 10.24
CA THR A 588 11.61 8.57 10.90
C THR A 588 11.15 10.03 10.85
N LEU A 589 10.68 10.49 9.68
CA LEU A 589 10.18 11.86 9.54
C LEU A 589 8.99 12.15 10.47
N ARG A 590 8.06 11.20 10.62
CA ARG A 590 6.94 11.32 11.58
C ARG A 590 7.43 11.35 13.03
N ARG A 591 8.38 10.49 13.39
CA ARG A 591 8.97 10.44 14.75
C ARG A 591 9.60 11.78 15.13
N VAL A 592 10.34 12.38 14.19
CA VAL A 592 10.90 13.73 14.34
C VAL A 592 9.80 14.79 14.52
N LEU A 593 8.74 14.72 13.72
CA LEU A 593 7.61 15.65 13.78
C LEU A 593 6.78 15.56 15.07
N THR A 594 6.70 14.39 15.70
CA THR A 594 5.94 14.20 16.95
C THR A 594 6.81 14.35 18.20
N ALA A 595 8.11 14.60 18.06
CA ALA A 595 9.09 14.65 19.14
C ALA A 595 8.96 13.45 20.10
N SER A 596 8.65 12.27 19.55
CA SER A 596 8.31 11.07 20.33
C SER A 596 9.50 10.11 20.40
N GLY A 597 10.00 9.89 21.61
CA GLY A 597 11.02 8.87 21.91
C GLY A 597 12.47 9.34 21.80
N PRO A 598 13.43 8.51 22.24
CA PRO A 598 14.86 8.79 22.13
C PRO A 598 15.29 8.87 20.65
N SER A 599 16.30 9.70 20.38
CA SER A 599 16.94 9.75 19.05
C SER A 599 17.53 8.38 18.72
N THR A 600 17.11 7.82 17.58
CA THR A 600 17.63 6.56 17.01
C THR A 600 18.03 6.84 15.57
N PHE A 601 18.80 5.95 14.94
CA PHE A 601 19.19 6.09 13.54
C PHE A 601 17.96 6.12 12.59
N PRO A 602 18.05 6.58 11.34
CA PRO A 602 16.93 6.51 10.40
C PRO A 602 16.54 5.07 10.07
N ASP A 603 15.25 4.82 9.80
CA ASP A 603 14.75 3.51 9.41
C ASP A 603 15.21 3.15 7.98
N GLU A 604 15.53 4.15 7.15
CA GLU A 604 16.28 3.97 5.91
C GLU A 604 17.75 4.38 6.09
N ILE A 605 18.64 3.40 6.23
CA ILE A 605 20.09 3.59 6.41
C ILE A 605 20.90 2.75 5.41
N ASP A 606 21.97 3.31 4.85
CA ASP A 606 22.92 2.57 4.02
C ASP A 606 24.08 2.02 4.87
N ILE A 607 23.99 0.73 5.16
CA ILE A 607 25.02 -0.03 5.88
C ILE A 607 26.00 -0.76 4.94
N GLY A 608 25.96 -0.45 3.63
CA GLY A 608 26.87 -1.04 2.64
C GLY A 608 26.54 -2.50 2.29
N SER A 609 27.58 -3.26 1.94
CA SER A 609 27.46 -4.69 1.64
C SER A 609 27.60 -5.52 2.91
N ILE A 610 26.58 -6.33 3.20
CA ILE A 610 26.58 -7.24 4.34
C ILE A 610 27.18 -8.57 3.90
N ARG A 611 28.19 -9.06 4.63
CA ARG A 611 28.70 -10.42 4.46
C ARG A 611 27.66 -11.40 4.96
N SER A 612 27.38 -12.44 4.18
CA SER A 612 26.43 -13.47 4.55
C SER A 612 27.12 -14.83 4.56
N VAL A 613 27.00 -15.55 5.66
CA VAL A 613 27.51 -16.92 5.81
C VAL A 613 26.39 -17.93 5.68
N GLU A 614 26.69 -19.08 5.06
CA GLU A 614 25.70 -20.12 4.76
C GLU A 614 25.06 -20.70 6.03
N VAL A 615 25.85 -20.86 7.10
CA VAL A 615 25.36 -21.40 8.38
C VAL A 615 24.25 -20.53 8.96
N ASN A 616 24.40 -19.21 8.93
CA ASN A 616 23.41 -18.28 9.45
C ASN A 616 22.18 -18.22 8.54
N ARG A 617 22.35 -18.35 7.22
CA ARG A 617 21.22 -18.46 6.27
C ARG A 617 20.38 -19.69 6.55
N ASN A 618 21.01 -20.81 6.88
CA ASN A 618 20.34 -22.08 7.16
C ASN A 618 19.66 -22.11 8.54
N LEU A 619 19.90 -21.11 9.39
CA LEU A 619 19.25 -20.98 10.69
C LEU A 619 17.74 -20.68 10.54
N ALA A 620 17.38 -19.72 9.69
CA ALA A 620 15.99 -19.30 9.49
C ALA A 620 15.44 -19.81 8.16
N ALA A 621 14.27 -20.46 8.18
CA ALA A 621 13.52 -20.76 6.96
C ALA A 621 12.16 -20.09 6.99
N ARG A 622 11.65 -19.69 5.83
CA ARG A 622 10.33 -19.07 5.77
C ARG A 622 9.26 -20.13 5.99
N GLY A 623 8.17 -19.76 6.68
CA GLY A 623 7.00 -20.62 6.85
C GLY A 623 6.35 -20.99 5.51
N VAL A 624 5.38 -21.90 5.55
CA VAL A 624 4.87 -22.56 4.35
C VAL A 624 4.09 -21.62 3.43
N ASP A 625 4.37 -21.72 2.12
CA ASP A 625 3.63 -21.02 1.07
C ASP A 625 2.36 -21.81 0.74
N LEU A 626 1.21 -21.11 0.69
CA LEU A 626 -0.08 -21.74 0.43
C LEU A 626 -0.19 -22.41 -0.95
N ARG A 627 0.79 -22.24 -1.84
CA ARG A 627 0.89 -22.99 -3.11
C ARG A 627 1.33 -24.44 -2.93
N ASP A 628 2.02 -24.74 -1.83
CA ASP A 628 2.66 -26.05 -1.60
C ASP A 628 1.88 -26.94 -0.62
N VAL A 629 0.85 -26.36 0.02
CA VAL A 629 0.00 -27.03 1.00
C VAL A 629 -1.49 -26.85 0.66
N VAL A 630 -2.32 -27.74 1.19
CA VAL A 630 -3.78 -27.66 1.14
C VAL A 630 -4.27 -27.41 2.55
N ARG A 631 -5.01 -26.31 2.74
CA ARG A 631 -5.65 -25.95 4.00
C ARG A 631 -7.02 -26.65 4.09
N VAL A 632 -7.27 -27.33 5.21
CA VAL A 632 -8.53 -28.02 5.49
C VAL A 632 -9.03 -27.65 6.88
N SER A 633 -10.34 -27.47 7.05
CA SER A 633 -10.91 -27.26 8.38
C SER A 633 -10.92 -28.56 9.19
N PHE A 634 -11.15 -28.43 10.49
CA PHE A 634 -11.18 -29.55 11.42
C PHE A 634 -12.31 -30.52 11.08
N ASP A 635 -13.47 -29.99 10.66
CA ASP A 635 -14.62 -30.80 10.26
C ASP A 635 -14.29 -31.65 9.02
N VAL A 636 -13.67 -31.05 8.01
CA VAL A 636 -13.22 -31.75 6.79
C VAL A 636 -12.17 -32.80 7.13
N LEU A 637 -11.23 -32.46 8.02
CA LEU A 637 -10.21 -33.39 8.50
C LEU A 637 -10.85 -34.58 9.26
N SER A 638 -11.79 -34.32 10.16
CA SER A 638 -12.49 -35.36 10.92
C SER A 638 -13.27 -36.27 9.98
N GLU A 639 -14.08 -35.71 9.08
CA GLU A 639 -14.84 -36.47 8.08
C GLU A 639 -13.92 -37.36 7.23
N TRP A 640 -12.79 -36.82 6.78
CA TRP A 640 -11.81 -37.56 6.00
C TRP A 640 -11.22 -38.72 6.81
N LEU A 641 -10.73 -38.46 8.02
CA LEU A 641 -10.12 -39.49 8.87
C LEU A 641 -11.14 -40.56 9.30
N ASP A 642 -12.39 -40.19 9.54
CA ASP A 642 -13.45 -41.13 9.94
C ASP A 642 -13.82 -42.10 8.82
N ARG A 643 -13.71 -41.67 7.56
CA ARG A 643 -13.94 -42.52 6.38
C ARG A 643 -12.75 -43.40 6.00
N LEU A 644 -11.58 -43.20 6.60
CA LEU A 644 -10.41 -44.05 6.36
C LEU A 644 -10.45 -45.33 7.21
N PRO A 645 -9.98 -46.47 6.67
CA PRO A 645 -9.67 -47.67 7.46
C PRO A 645 -8.70 -47.35 8.59
N GLU A 646 -8.82 -48.03 9.73
CA GLU A 646 -7.97 -47.78 10.91
C GLU A 646 -6.47 -47.92 10.60
N SER A 647 -6.10 -48.84 9.70
CA SER A 647 -4.72 -49.03 9.22
C SER A 647 -4.13 -47.80 8.52
N ASP A 648 -4.98 -46.99 7.88
CA ASP A 648 -4.55 -45.87 7.03
C ASP A 648 -4.60 -44.54 7.77
N ARG A 649 -5.37 -44.47 8.87
CA ARG A 649 -5.53 -43.26 9.70
C ARG A 649 -4.21 -42.77 10.30
N ALA A 650 -3.33 -43.69 10.71
CA ALA A 650 -2.03 -43.32 11.27
C ALA A 650 -1.16 -42.59 10.24
N PHE A 651 -1.02 -43.16 9.04
CA PHE A 651 -0.28 -42.53 7.94
C PHE A 651 -0.91 -41.21 7.49
N ALA A 652 -2.25 -41.16 7.38
CA ALA A 652 -2.97 -39.94 7.04
C ALA A 652 -2.72 -38.81 8.05
N ARG A 653 -2.75 -39.11 9.36
CA ARG A 653 -2.41 -38.15 10.43
C ARG A 653 -0.97 -37.66 10.34
N GLU A 654 -0.03 -38.50 9.93
CA GLU A 654 1.36 -38.07 9.70
C GLU A 654 1.50 -37.03 8.58
N GLN A 655 0.54 -36.96 7.65
CA GLN A 655 0.51 -35.95 6.59
C GLN A 655 -0.16 -34.64 6.99
N VAL A 656 -0.71 -34.54 8.21
CA VAL A 656 -1.50 -33.42 8.69
C VAL A 656 -0.73 -32.64 9.74
N ARG A 657 -0.73 -31.30 9.63
CA ARG A 657 -0.05 -30.41 10.58
C ARG A 657 -0.94 -29.21 10.92
N PRO A 658 -1.08 -28.82 12.20
CA PRO A 658 -1.80 -27.60 12.55
C PRO A 658 -1.07 -26.36 12.01
N LEU A 659 -1.84 -25.37 11.56
CA LEU A 659 -1.32 -24.11 11.01
C LEU A 659 -1.22 -23.03 12.10
N ARG A 660 -0.06 -22.39 12.22
CA ARG A 660 0.10 -21.13 12.98
C ARG A 660 0.05 -19.94 12.02
N THR A 661 -0.75 -18.91 12.34
CA THR A 661 -0.89 -17.69 11.52
C THR A 661 -0.41 -16.43 12.24
N GLY A 662 0.11 -15.45 11.49
CA GLY A 662 0.64 -14.21 12.06
C GLY A 662 -0.42 -13.29 12.64
N SER A 663 -1.67 -13.46 12.24
CA SER A 663 -2.82 -12.71 12.75
C SER A 663 -3.32 -13.20 14.11
N ARG A 664 -3.12 -14.49 14.45
CA ARG A 664 -3.57 -15.12 15.71
C ARG A 664 -2.45 -16.00 16.28
N PRO A 665 -1.38 -15.40 16.84
CA PRO A 665 -0.23 -16.15 17.31
C PRO A 665 -0.44 -16.84 18.66
N TYR A 666 -1.42 -16.40 19.46
CA TYR A 666 -1.75 -16.98 20.76
C TYR A 666 -3.27 -17.18 20.80
N GLY A 667 -3.73 -18.40 21.09
CA GLY A 667 -5.17 -18.65 21.24
C GLY A 667 -5.95 -18.64 19.91
N ASP A 668 -5.78 -19.71 19.15
CA ASP A 668 -6.87 -20.37 18.43
C ASP A 668 -6.29 -21.73 18.06
N ALA A 669 -6.95 -22.82 18.45
CA ALA A 669 -6.78 -24.06 17.70
C ALA A 669 -7.46 -23.78 16.37
N SER A 670 -6.84 -22.98 15.50
CA SER A 670 -7.40 -22.69 14.20
C SER A 670 -7.68 -24.06 13.62
N SER A 671 -8.96 -24.33 13.38
CA SER A 671 -9.45 -25.61 12.88
C SER A 671 -8.77 -25.98 11.56
N ASP A 672 -8.04 -25.05 10.98
CA ASP A 672 -7.20 -25.24 9.82
C ASP A 672 -5.94 -26.06 10.06
N HIS A 673 -5.94 -27.20 9.39
CA HIS A 673 -4.82 -28.08 9.25
C HIS A 673 -4.28 -27.99 7.83
N LEU A 674 -3.00 -28.29 7.68
CA LEU A 674 -2.32 -28.34 6.41
C LEU A 674 -2.00 -29.78 6.03
N LEU A 675 -2.20 -30.08 4.75
CA LEU A 675 -1.67 -31.27 4.10
C LEU A 675 -0.69 -30.86 3.01
N ARG A 676 0.33 -31.69 2.80
CA ARG A 676 1.24 -31.53 1.65
C ARG A 676 0.44 -31.65 0.37
N ARG A 677 0.57 -30.67 -0.54
CA ARG A 677 -0.14 -30.72 -1.81
C ARG A 677 0.26 -31.92 -2.65
N GLU A 678 1.52 -32.34 -2.60
CA GLU A 678 2.01 -33.55 -3.27
C GLU A 678 1.25 -34.81 -2.81
N PHE A 679 1.01 -34.95 -1.49
CA PHE A 679 0.20 -36.04 -0.96
C PHE A 679 -1.23 -35.98 -1.48
N VAL A 680 -1.87 -34.80 -1.42
CA VAL A 680 -3.25 -34.61 -1.88
C VAL A 680 -3.42 -34.91 -3.37
N LEU A 681 -2.40 -34.62 -4.19
CA LEU A 681 -2.40 -34.88 -5.63
C LEU A 681 -1.93 -36.30 -6.01
N SER A 682 -1.61 -37.15 -5.04
CA SER A 682 -1.14 -38.51 -5.31
C SER A 682 -2.27 -39.44 -5.75
N ASP A 683 -1.92 -40.57 -6.36
CA ASP A 683 -2.86 -41.62 -6.79
C ASP A 683 -3.40 -42.50 -5.66
N ARG A 684 -3.03 -42.20 -4.40
CA ARG A 684 -3.45 -43.00 -3.26
C ARG A 684 -4.95 -42.87 -3.00
N GLN A 685 -5.55 -43.94 -2.49
CA GLN A 685 -6.99 -43.99 -2.20
C GLN A 685 -7.40 -42.98 -1.13
N ASP A 686 -6.57 -42.80 -0.10
CA ASP A 686 -6.78 -41.83 0.98
C ASP A 686 -6.78 -40.37 0.47
N ALA A 687 -5.87 -40.02 -0.43
CA ALA A 687 -5.80 -38.71 -1.08
C ALA A 687 -7.00 -38.44 -2.02
N ARG A 688 -7.42 -39.45 -2.80
CA ARG A 688 -8.62 -39.35 -3.66
C ARG A 688 -9.89 -39.10 -2.85
N LEU A 689 -10.06 -39.81 -1.73
CA LEU A 689 -11.16 -39.61 -0.81
C LEU A 689 -11.19 -38.18 -0.24
N LEU A 690 -10.02 -37.63 0.12
CA LEU A 690 -9.92 -36.24 0.56
C LEU A 690 -10.34 -35.25 -0.54
N ILE A 691 -9.90 -35.45 -1.78
CA ILE A 691 -10.31 -34.62 -2.92
C ILE A 691 -11.83 -34.64 -3.10
N ASP A 692 -12.46 -35.81 -2.97
CA ASP A 692 -13.90 -35.94 -3.12
C ASP A 692 -14.66 -35.19 -2.02
N ILE A 693 -14.20 -35.25 -0.76
CA ILE A 693 -14.74 -34.45 0.35
C ILE A 693 -14.52 -32.95 0.12
N LEU A 694 -13.35 -32.56 -0.37
CA LEU A 694 -13.05 -31.16 -0.66
C LEU A 694 -13.92 -30.60 -1.79
N ARG A 695 -14.28 -31.43 -2.78
CA ARG A 695 -15.19 -31.06 -3.88
C ARG A 695 -16.63 -30.88 -3.42
N SER A 696 -17.06 -31.59 -2.38
CA SER A 696 -18.40 -31.42 -1.80
C SER A 696 -18.51 -30.20 -0.88
N HIS A 697 -17.39 -29.57 -0.52
CA HIS A 697 -17.36 -28.34 0.27
C HIS A 697 -17.20 -27.08 -0.62
N PRO A 698 -17.84 -25.94 -0.28
CA PRO A 698 -17.82 -24.71 -1.09
C PRO A 698 -16.45 -24.00 -1.18
N SER A 699 -15.44 -24.50 -0.46
CA SER A 699 -14.06 -23.99 -0.44
C SER A 699 -13.30 -24.44 -1.69
N ARG A 700 -13.17 -23.55 -2.69
CA ARG A 700 -12.52 -23.87 -3.98
C ARG A 700 -11.05 -24.31 -3.80
N PHE A 701 -10.74 -25.48 -4.38
CA PHE A 701 -9.41 -26.09 -4.48
C PHE A 701 -8.59 -25.48 -5.64
N PRO A 702 -7.49 -24.74 -5.40
CA PRO A 702 -6.69 -24.17 -6.47
C PRO A 702 -5.64 -25.17 -6.98
N VAL A 703 -6.05 -26.10 -7.86
CA VAL A 703 -5.17 -27.14 -8.45
C VAL A 703 -4.05 -26.55 -9.34
N ALA A 704 -4.23 -25.36 -9.90
CA ALA A 704 -3.48 -24.92 -11.10
C ALA A 704 -2.24 -24.06 -10.83
N ARG A 705 -1.79 -23.89 -9.58
CA ARG A 705 -0.62 -23.02 -9.29
C ARG A 705 0.69 -23.83 -9.39
N PRO A 706 1.76 -23.30 -10.00
CA PRO A 706 3.07 -23.93 -9.91
C PRO A 706 3.53 -24.00 -8.45
N MET A 707 4.04 -25.15 -8.04
CA MET A 707 4.64 -25.34 -6.71
C MET A 707 5.88 -24.44 -6.58
N LYS A 708 6.08 -23.89 -5.39
CA LYS A 708 7.27 -23.15 -5.01
C LYS A 708 8.31 -24.14 -4.47
N ARG A 709 9.52 -23.65 -4.18
CA ARG A 709 10.70 -24.43 -3.76
C ARG A 709 10.35 -25.36 -2.58
N SER A 710 10.68 -26.64 -2.69
CA SER A 710 10.38 -27.68 -1.69
C SER A 710 11.16 -27.55 -0.38
N SER A 711 12.33 -26.89 -0.38
CA SER A 711 13.23 -26.84 0.79
C SER A 711 12.62 -26.19 2.03
N ASP A 712 11.88 -25.08 1.87
CA ASP A 712 11.23 -24.38 3.00
C ASP A 712 10.12 -25.26 3.61
N LEU A 713 9.35 -25.93 2.76
CA LEU A 713 8.30 -26.87 3.17
C LEU A 713 8.90 -28.05 3.95
N GLU A 714 9.97 -28.65 3.44
CA GLU A 714 10.62 -29.80 4.10
C GLU A 714 11.15 -29.43 5.48
N LYS A 715 11.81 -28.27 5.62
CA LYS A 715 12.28 -27.80 6.94
C LYS A 715 11.12 -27.55 7.91
N CYS A 716 10.02 -26.95 7.44
CA CYS A 716 8.82 -26.76 8.26
C CYS A 716 8.17 -28.09 8.69
N TRP A 717 8.21 -29.11 7.83
CA TRP A 717 7.58 -30.41 8.11
C TRP A 717 8.43 -31.35 8.98
N ALA A 718 9.76 -31.18 8.95
CA ALA A 718 10.70 -31.98 9.72
C ALA A 718 10.53 -31.75 11.22
N HIS A 719 10.68 -32.81 12.03
CA HIS A 719 10.60 -32.72 13.49
C HIS A 719 12.00 -32.43 14.08
N PRO A 720 12.17 -31.36 14.87
CA PRO A 720 13.43 -31.11 15.57
C PRO A 720 13.55 -32.10 16.73
N ARG A 721 14.55 -33.00 16.70
CA ARG A 721 14.66 -34.09 17.68
C ARG A 721 15.06 -33.61 19.07
N GLU A 722 16.03 -32.70 19.14
CA GLU A 722 16.70 -32.27 20.38
C GLU A 722 16.46 -30.79 20.71
N PHE A 723 15.76 -30.07 19.83
CA PHE A 723 15.56 -28.63 19.92
C PHE A 723 14.09 -28.27 19.90
N LYS A 724 13.77 -27.13 20.48
CA LYS A 724 12.47 -26.50 20.34
C LYS A 724 12.41 -25.80 18.99
N ARG A 725 11.18 -25.64 18.48
CA ARG A 725 10.91 -24.86 17.29
C ARG A 725 10.28 -23.54 17.68
N TYR A 726 10.81 -22.46 17.13
CA TYR A 726 10.28 -21.12 17.31
C TYR A 726 9.84 -20.54 15.96
N ALA A 727 8.83 -19.66 16.03
CA ALA A 727 8.41 -18.83 14.92
C ALA A 727 8.70 -17.36 15.21
N LEU A 728 9.40 -16.68 14.31
CA LEU A 728 9.63 -15.23 14.33
C LEU A 728 8.73 -14.57 13.30
N ILE A 729 7.91 -13.60 13.70
CA ILE A 729 7.02 -12.89 12.77
C ILE A 729 7.84 -12.06 11.77
N ASP A 730 7.56 -12.23 10.47
CA ASP A 730 8.30 -11.57 9.39
C ASP A 730 8.06 -10.05 9.42
N GLY A 731 9.14 -9.28 9.45
CA GLY A 731 9.08 -7.83 9.26
C GLY A 731 8.73 -6.99 10.49
N LEU A 732 8.47 -7.60 11.65
CA LEU A 732 8.15 -6.88 12.88
C LEU A 732 9.41 -6.63 13.72
N VAL A 733 9.64 -5.36 14.04
CA VAL A 733 10.74 -4.92 14.89
C VAL A 733 10.18 -4.11 16.07
N PRO A 734 10.52 -4.47 17.34
CA PRO A 734 11.36 -5.59 17.74
C PRO A 734 10.73 -6.95 17.42
N GLY A 735 11.58 -7.99 17.36
CA GLY A 735 11.20 -9.31 16.90
C GLY A 735 10.22 -10.00 17.87
N ILE A 736 9.11 -10.52 17.34
CA ILE A 736 8.16 -11.30 18.12
C ILE A 736 8.39 -12.78 17.86
N VAL A 737 8.88 -13.47 18.89
CA VAL A 737 9.26 -14.90 18.86
C VAL A 737 8.22 -15.71 19.62
N LEU A 738 7.73 -16.77 19.00
CA LEU A 738 6.71 -17.69 19.51
C LEU A 738 7.31 -19.09 19.62
N GLU A 739 7.09 -19.81 20.71
CA GLU A 739 7.35 -21.25 20.76
C GLU A 739 6.23 -22.00 20.01
N LEU A 740 6.59 -22.86 19.05
CA LEU A 740 5.65 -23.68 18.30
C LEU A 740 5.43 -25.02 18.98
N GLN A 741 4.19 -25.49 18.99
CA GLN A 741 3.86 -26.80 19.53
C GLN A 741 4.45 -27.93 18.67
N PRO A 742 4.66 -29.15 19.22
CA PRO A 742 5.14 -30.28 18.44
C PRO A 742 4.27 -30.54 17.21
N GLY A 743 4.87 -30.49 16.02
CA GLY A 743 4.18 -30.70 14.74
C GLY A 743 3.43 -29.48 14.20
N GLU A 744 3.47 -28.33 14.87
CA GLU A 744 2.89 -27.10 14.37
C GLU A 744 3.74 -26.44 13.27
N ILE A 745 3.07 -25.88 12.26
CA ILE A 745 3.71 -25.27 11.09
C ILE A 745 3.25 -23.84 10.91
N PRO A 746 4.16 -22.86 10.82
CA PRO A 746 3.78 -21.48 10.63
C PRO A 746 3.54 -21.13 9.16
N SER A 747 2.67 -20.15 8.94
CA SER A 747 2.42 -19.55 7.62
C SER A 747 3.64 -18.81 7.09
N GLN A 748 3.62 -18.50 5.79
CA GLN A 748 4.66 -17.72 5.10
C GLN A 748 4.93 -16.31 5.68
N GLU A 749 4.12 -15.86 6.64
CA GLU A 749 4.28 -14.58 7.35
C GLU A 749 5.24 -14.70 8.55
N MET A 750 5.86 -15.86 8.75
CA MET A 750 6.83 -16.11 9.82
C MET A 750 8.09 -16.81 9.29
N PHE A 751 9.11 -16.83 10.13
CA PHE A 751 10.32 -17.65 9.98
C PHE A 751 10.36 -18.73 11.05
N VAL A 752 10.71 -19.95 10.66
CA VAL A 752 11.02 -21.07 11.54
C VAL A 752 12.49 -21.04 11.91
N ILE A 753 12.76 -21.12 13.21
CA ILE A 753 14.10 -21.19 13.79
C ILE A 753 14.09 -22.30 14.84
N ASP A 754 14.96 -23.30 14.68
CA ASP A 754 15.13 -24.36 15.68
C ASP A 754 16.23 -23.95 16.68
N GLY A 755 16.08 -24.31 17.95
CA GLY A 755 17.08 -23.99 18.98
C GLY A 755 16.62 -24.20 20.42
N ASP A 756 17.39 -23.66 21.36
CA ASP A 756 17.05 -23.59 22.78
C ASP A 756 16.64 -22.15 23.19
N VAL A 757 16.83 -21.79 24.48
CA VAL A 757 16.58 -20.44 25.00
C VAL A 757 17.32 -19.33 24.25
N ALA A 758 18.40 -19.66 23.52
CA ALA A 758 19.14 -18.74 22.68
C ALA A 758 18.27 -18.05 21.63
N VAL A 759 17.25 -18.74 21.09
CA VAL A 759 16.37 -18.20 20.06
C VAL A 759 15.53 -17.03 20.59
N PRO A 760 14.65 -17.24 21.59
CA PRO A 760 13.90 -16.13 22.15
C PRO A 760 14.82 -15.07 22.78
N ALA A 761 15.96 -15.44 23.37
CA ALA A 761 16.89 -14.45 23.92
C ALA A 761 17.43 -13.50 22.83
N LEU A 762 18.01 -14.07 21.77
CA LEU A 762 18.70 -13.27 20.75
C LEU A 762 17.72 -12.51 19.85
N PHE A 763 16.64 -13.14 19.38
CA PHE A 763 15.72 -12.53 18.41
C PHE A 763 14.68 -11.58 19.03
N ARG A 764 14.52 -11.59 20.35
CA ARG A 764 13.76 -10.56 21.07
C ARG A 764 14.62 -9.34 21.39
N SER A 765 15.92 -9.55 21.64
CA SER A 765 16.84 -8.51 22.12
C SER A 765 16.85 -7.24 21.29
N ARG A 766 17.20 -6.13 21.95
CA ARG A 766 17.45 -4.84 21.29
C ARG A 766 18.53 -4.92 20.22
N VAL A 767 19.54 -5.79 20.39
CA VAL A 767 20.62 -5.99 19.42
C VAL A 767 20.08 -6.51 18.09
N PHE A 768 19.24 -7.55 18.13
CA PHE A 768 18.59 -8.03 16.91
C PHE A 768 17.61 -7.00 16.35
N ALA A 769 16.88 -6.27 17.19
CA ALA A 769 15.98 -5.21 16.71
C ALA A 769 16.72 -4.13 15.89
N VAL A 770 17.88 -3.68 16.38
CA VAL A 770 18.76 -2.74 15.66
C VAL A 770 19.23 -3.31 14.32
N TRP A 771 19.73 -4.56 14.31
CA TRP A 771 20.17 -5.21 13.08
C TRP A 771 19.03 -5.40 12.08
N ALA A 772 17.90 -5.92 12.54
CA ALA A 772 16.73 -6.17 11.73
C ALA A 772 16.25 -4.88 11.09
N ARG A 773 16.14 -3.79 11.87
CA ARG A 773 15.76 -2.46 11.35
C ARG A 773 16.72 -1.96 10.26
N ALA A 774 18.03 -2.08 10.48
CA ALA A 774 19.03 -1.61 9.51
C ALA A 774 19.11 -2.48 8.24
N THR A 775 18.65 -3.74 8.29
CA THR A 775 18.68 -4.68 7.15
C THR A 775 17.33 -4.83 6.44
N LEU A 776 16.28 -4.21 6.97
CA LEU A 776 14.96 -4.19 6.35
C LEU A 776 15.01 -3.43 5.02
N PRO A 777 14.30 -3.90 3.99
CA PRO A 777 14.14 -3.14 2.76
C PRO A 777 13.53 -1.74 3.05
N PRO A 778 13.95 -0.68 2.33
CA PRO A 778 13.41 0.67 2.51
C PRO A 778 11.88 0.72 2.42
N ALA A 779 11.26 1.71 3.08
CA ALA A 779 9.80 1.86 3.21
C ALA A 779 9.07 1.98 1.85
N SER A 780 9.80 2.32 0.79
CA SER A 780 9.34 2.35 -0.59
C SER A 780 9.26 0.97 -1.29
N SER A 781 9.45 -0.14 -0.58
CA SER A 781 9.39 -1.49 -1.14
C SER A 781 8.32 -2.36 -0.47
N TRP A 782 7.70 -3.23 -1.26
CA TRP A 782 6.58 -4.09 -0.87
C TRP A 782 6.94 -4.96 0.35
N MET A 783 6.30 -4.65 1.49
CA MET A 783 6.48 -5.26 2.82
C MET A 783 7.93 -5.14 3.32
N SER A 784 8.14 -4.46 4.44
CA SER A 784 9.37 -4.53 5.23
C SER A 784 9.52 -5.98 5.71
N ARG A 785 10.08 -6.86 4.87
CA ARG A 785 10.26 -8.29 5.17
C ARG A 785 11.71 -8.54 5.52
N PHE A 786 11.93 -9.44 6.47
CA PHE A 786 13.28 -9.94 6.72
C PHE A 786 13.79 -10.70 5.51
N SER A 787 15.09 -10.53 5.28
CA SER A 787 15.82 -11.19 4.21
C SER A 787 16.65 -12.32 4.80
N VAL A 788 16.51 -13.53 4.24
CA VAL A 788 17.31 -14.69 4.67
C VAL A 788 18.81 -14.39 4.52
N THR A 789 19.21 -13.67 3.48
CA THR A 789 20.62 -13.38 3.21
C THR A 789 21.16 -12.25 4.08
N SER A 790 20.48 -11.09 4.13
CA SER A 790 21.01 -9.93 4.84
C SER A 790 20.63 -9.93 6.32
N THR A 791 19.36 -10.18 6.65
CA THR A 791 18.88 -10.12 8.04
C THR A 791 19.37 -11.31 8.85
N PHE A 792 19.20 -12.54 8.38
CA PHE A 792 19.66 -13.71 9.14
C PHE A 792 21.08 -14.11 8.77
N GLY A 793 21.33 -14.28 7.47
CA GLY A 793 22.62 -14.73 6.94
C GLY A 793 23.79 -13.82 7.27
N GLY A 794 23.55 -12.52 7.47
CA GLY A 794 24.57 -11.55 7.84
C GLY A 794 24.57 -11.17 9.32
N PHE A 795 23.64 -11.66 10.12
CA PHE A 795 23.62 -11.32 11.54
C PHE A 795 24.81 -11.95 12.26
N PRO A 796 25.72 -11.17 12.87
CA PRO A 796 26.84 -11.73 13.62
C PRO A 796 26.34 -12.36 14.92
N ILE A 797 26.75 -13.59 15.21
CA ILE A 797 26.34 -14.35 16.39
C ILE A 797 27.57 -14.54 17.28
N PRO A 798 27.68 -13.83 18.42
CA PRO A 798 28.84 -13.89 19.30
C PRO A 798 28.71 -15.05 20.30
N GLU A 799 29.82 -15.43 20.92
CA GLU A 799 29.77 -16.28 22.11
C GLU A 799 28.95 -15.59 23.22
N PRO A 800 28.15 -16.33 24.02
CA PRO A 800 28.05 -17.79 24.08
C PRO A 800 27.02 -18.41 23.10
N PHE A 801 26.44 -17.62 22.20
CA PHE A 801 25.52 -18.12 21.19
C PHE A 801 26.30 -18.82 20.07
N ARG A 802 25.74 -19.90 19.53
CA ARG A 802 26.38 -20.62 18.43
C ARG A 802 25.34 -21.36 17.59
N ILE A 803 25.65 -21.56 16.32
CA ILE A 803 24.83 -22.37 15.43
C ILE A 803 25.43 -23.78 15.33
N VAL A 804 24.61 -24.79 15.62
CA VAL A 804 24.95 -26.20 15.43
C VAL A 804 24.31 -26.69 14.14
N ARG A 805 25.10 -27.29 13.24
CA ARG A 805 24.58 -27.93 12.02
C ARG A 805 23.97 -29.28 12.37
N LEU A 806 22.71 -29.48 11.97
CA LEU A 806 21.97 -30.74 12.18
C LEU A 806 21.92 -31.61 10.91
N GLY A 807 22.19 -31.01 9.75
CA GLY A 807 22.15 -31.63 8.43
C GLY A 807 22.66 -30.70 7.34
N ALA A 808 22.42 -31.03 6.07
CA ALA A 808 22.85 -30.22 4.93
C ALA A 808 22.20 -28.81 4.94
N ASP A 809 20.89 -28.75 5.20
CA ASP A 809 20.09 -27.52 5.14
C ASP A 809 19.42 -27.16 6.50
N THR A 810 19.82 -27.85 7.58
CA THR A 810 19.22 -27.67 8.91
C THR A 810 20.27 -27.27 9.94
N SER A 811 19.92 -26.29 10.75
CA SER A 811 20.79 -25.71 11.76
C SER A 811 19.93 -25.22 12.92
N ALA A 812 20.49 -25.27 14.14
CA ALA A 812 19.83 -24.80 15.34
C ALA A 812 20.71 -23.79 16.09
N LEU A 813 20.09 -22.79 16.70
CA LEU A 813 20.78 -21.81 17.56
C LEU A 813 20.75 -22.30 19.01
N VAL A 814 21.91 -22.36 19.63
CA VAL A 814 22.05 -22.84 21.01
C VAL A 814 22.92 -21.91 21.84
N ALA A 815 22.72 -21.97 23.16
CA ALA A 815 23.60 -21.36 24.15
C ALA A 815 23.89 -22.40 25.25
N GLU A 816 24.87 -23.27 25.00
CA GLU A 816 25.19 -24.43 25.86
C GLU A 816 25.44 -24.06 27.32
N GLN A 817 26.03 -22.90 27.57
CA GLN A 817 26.33 -22.38 28.90
C GLN A 817 25.46 -21.16 29.24
N ALA A 818 24.23 -21.09 28.72
CA ALA A 818 23.29 -20.05 29.09
C ALA A 818 23.11 -20.02 30.62
N PRO A 819 23.42 -18.90 31.30
CA PRO A 819 23.25 -18.81 32.73
C PRO A 819 21.77 -18.97 33.08
N SER A 820 21.48 -19.49 34.28
CA SER A 820 20.10 -19.67 34.75
C SER A 820 19.32 -18.35 34.76
N SER A 821 20.00 -17.22 34.96
CA SER A 821 19.41 -15.88 34.89
C SER A 821 18.82 -15.55 33.51
N LEU A 822 19.46 -15.97 32.41
CA LEU A 822 18.94 -15.75 31.06
C LEU A 822 17.65 -16.54 30.84
N ARG A 823 17.62 -17.80 31.29
CA ARG A 823 16.42 -18.66 31.20
C ARG A 823 15.26 -18.06 32.00
N GLN A 824 15.53 -17.63 33.23
CA GLN A 824 14.56 -16.96 34.07
C GLN A 824 14.04 -15.66 33.45
N ALA A 825 14.92 -14.86 32.82
CA ALA A 825 14.52 -13.64 32.14
C ALA A 825 13.55 -13.92 30.98
N VAL A 826 13.87 -14.90 30.12
CA VAL A 826 12.98 -15.30 29.02
C VAL A 826 11.64 -15.83 29.53
N GLU A 827 11.65 -16.70 30.56
CA GLU A 827 10.43 -17.22 31.18
C GLU A 827 9.57 -16.12 31.80
N GLN A 828 10.18 -15.11 32.45
CA GLN A 828 9.46 -13.96 33.01
C GLN A 828 8.79 -13.12 31.92
N ILE A 829 9.45 -12.95 30.76
CA ILE A 829 8.88 -12.26 29.60
C ILE A 829 7.67 -13.03 29.09
N ASP A 830 7.81 -14.35 28.87
CA ASP A 830 6.71 -15.20 28.38
C ASP A 830 5.51 -15.17 29.32
N GLN A 831 5.72 -15.34 30.63
CA GLN A 831 4.66 -15.25 31.63
C GLN A 831 4.02 -13.86 31.70
N HIS A 832 4.75 -12.80 31.41
CA HIS A 832 4.18 -11.46 31.36
C HIS A 832 3.31 -11.27 30.12
N VAL A 833 3.79 -11.68 28.95
CA VAL A 833 3.02 -11.67 27.70
C VAL A 833 1.72 -12.45 27.86
N GLU A 834 1.78 -13.67 28.41
CA GLU A 834 0.59 -14.51 28.66
C GLU A 834 -0.41 -13.85 29.63
N ARG A 835 0.08 -13.20 30.68
CA ARG A 835 -0.79 -12.46 31.62
C ARG A 835 -1.48 -11.28 30.95
N VAL A 836 -0.77 -10.52 30.13
CA VAL A 836 -1.36 -9.38 29.40
C VAL A 836 -2.36 -9.88 28.36
N LEU A 837 -2.03 -10.95 27.63
CA LEU A 837 -2.94 -11.62 26.70
C LEU A 837 -4.19 -12.16 27.37
N SER A 838 -4.11 -12.67 28.61
CA SER A 838 -5.28 -13.15 29.36
C SER A 838 -6.32 -12.04 29.63
N GLY A 839 -5.90 -10.77 29.59
CA GLY A 839 -6.77 -9.61 29.73
C GLY A 839 -7.10 -8.90 28.41
N LEU A 840 -6.59 -9.38 27.28
CA LEU A 840 -6.79 -8.80 25.95
C LEU A 840 -7.44 -9.81 25.02
N ALA A 841 -8.13 -9.33 23.99
CA ALA A 841 -8.55 -10.21 22.92
C ALA A 841 -7.31 -10.79 22.18
N PRO A 842 -7.31 -12.07 21.74
CA PRO A 842 -6.17 -12.75 21.10
C PRO A 842 -5.52 -11.98 19.95
N GLU A 843 -6.31 -11.20 19.21
CA GLU A 843 -5.88 -10.33 18.11
C GLU A 843 -4.99 -9.15 18.54
N ASN A 844 -4.99 -8.77 19.83
CA ASN A 844 -4.23 -7.64 20.37
C ASN A 844 -2.84 -8.04 20.89
N TRP A 845 -2.32 -9.20 20.46
CA TRP A 845 -1.03 -9.72 20.89
C TRP A 845 0.16 -8.79 20.64
N ARG A 846 0.11 -7.92 19.62
CA ARG A 846 1.17 -6.92 19.39
C ARG A 846 1.28 -5.93 20.53
N GLU A 847 0.14 -5.54 21.10
CA GLU A 847 0.09 -4.65 22.26
C GLU A 847 0.68 -5.35 23.48
N ALA A 848 0.34 -6.62 23.69
CA ALA A 848 0.89 -7.40 24.80
C ALA A 848 2.43 -7.48 24.75
N HIS A 849 2.99 -7.71 23.56
CA HIS A 849 4.45 -7.71 23.36
C HIS A 849 5.08 -6.32 23.54
N ARG A 850 4.38 -5.25 23.16
CA ARG A 850 4.85 -3.87 23.40
C ARG A 850 4.88 -3.54 24.88
N LEU A 851 3.79 -3.79 25.60
CA LEU A 851 3.69 -3.57 27.04
C LEU A 851 4.68 -4.44 27.83
N ALA A 852 5.02 -5.62 27.31
CA ALA A 852 5.99 -6.49 27.93
C ALA A 852 7.40 -5.90 27.96
N GLN A 853 7.77 -4.99 27.05
CA GLN A 853 9.13 -4.42 26.98
C GLN A 853 9.54 -3.65 28.25
N ASP A 854 8.57 -3.16 29.01
CA ASP A 854 8.81 -2.46 30.29
C ASP A 854 9.04 -3.44 31.46
N ASN A 855 9.03 -4.75 31.22
CA ASN A 855 9.22 -5.77 32.24
C ASN A 855 10.69 -5.93 32.64
N ALA A 856 10.96 -6.17 33.93
CA ALA A 856 12.32 -6.40 34.45
C ALA A 856 13.08 -7.54 33.73
N GLY A 857 12.39 -8.56 33.23
CA GLY A 857 12.98 -9.65 32.44
C GLY A 857 13.62 -9.15 31.14
N TRP A 858 13.05 -8.13 30.49
CA TRP A 858 13.65 -7.52 29.30
C TRP A 858 14.96 -6.81 29.59
N HIS A 859 15.05 -6.09 30.72
CA HIS A 859 16.29 -5.44 31.13
C HIS A 859 17.42 -6.46 31.36
N HIS A 860 17.13 -7.58 32.04
CA HIS A 860 18.13 -8.64 32.25
C HIS A 860 18.52 -9.34 30.95
N LEU A 861 17.56 -9.52 30.04
CA LEU A 861 17.81 -10.08 28.71
C LEU A 861 18.76 -9.17 27.91
N ASP A 862 18.44 -7.89 27.83
CA ASP A 862 19.25 -6.91 27.08
C ASP A 862 20.64 -6.74 27.72
N GLU A 863 20.76 -6.70 29.05
CA GLU A 863 22.06 -6.66 29.72
C GLU A 863 22.95 -7.85 29.34
N PHE A 864 22.40 -9.07 29.37
CA PHE A 864 23.13 -10.27 28.98
C PHE A 864 23.54 -10.24 27.50
N VAL A 865 22.60 -9.92 26.61
CA VAL A 865 22.87 -9.92 25.17
C VAL A 865 23.84 -8.80 24.80
N LEU A 866 23.68 -7.58 25.30
CA LEU A 866 24.64 -6.49 25.07
C LEU A 866 26.04 -6.84 25.59
N GLY A 867 26.12 -7.47 26.76
CA GLY A 867 27.38 -7.98 27.31
C GLY A 867 28.08 -8.99 26.39
N ALA A 868 27.33 -9.89 25.74
CA ALA A 868 27.87 -10.83 24.77
C ALA A 868 28.45 -10.15 23.50
N TYR A 869 27.96 -8.96 23.15
CA TYR A 869 28.51 -8.12 22.07
C TYR A 869 29.58 -7.12 22.56
N GLU A 870 29.99 -7.21 23.83
CA GLU A 870 30.93 -6.29 24.49
C GLU A 870 30.43 -4.83 24.50
N LEU A 871 29.12 -4.65 24.66
CA LEU A 871 28.46 -3.34 24.71
C LEU A 871 27.96 -3.04 26.13
N PRO A 872 28.02 -1.77 26.58
CA PRO A 872 27.41 -1.38 27.84
C PRO A 872 25.88 -1.41 27.75
N VAL A 873 25.19 -1.54 28.89
CA VAL A 873 23.72 -1.64 28.97
C VAL A 873 23.02 -0.41 28.39
N ASP A 874 23.66 0.75 28.49
CA ASP A 874 23.17 2.04 27.97
C ASP A 874 23.65 2.36 26.54
N ALA A 875 24.27 1.39 25.84
CA ALA A 875 24.71 1.57 24.46
C ALA A 875 23.56 2.10 23.60
N SER A 876 23.79 3.15 22.83
CA SER A 876 22.83 3.68 21.85
C SER A 876 22.64 2.71 20.69
N ASP A 877 21.50 2.81 19.99
CA ASP A 877 21.22 1.99 18.80
C ASP A 877 22.31 2.12 17.72
N LEU A 878 22.92 3.30 17.64
CA LEU A 878 24.01 3.58 16.71
C LEU A 878 25.32 2.88 17.12
N GLN A 879 25.64 2.84 18.42
CA GLN A 879 26.77 2.05 18.93
C GLN A 879 26.56 0.55 18.71
N ILE A 880 25.34 0.06 18.94
CA ILE A 880 24.96 -1.33 18.67
C ILE A 880 25.18 -1.64 17.19
N LEU A 881 24.64 -0.81 16.28
CA LEU A 881 24.78 -1.02 14.83
C LEU A 881 26.26 -0.99 14.38
N GLY A 882 27.05 -0.05 14.88
CA GLY A 882 28.49 0.03 14.59
C GLY A 882 29.22 -1.26 14.96
N ARG A 883 28.99 -1.76 16.19
CA ARG A 883 29.58 -3.01 16.66
C ARG A 883 29.16 -4.23 15.83
N LEU A 884 27.89 -4.30 15.45
CA LEU A 884 27.38 -5.37 14.60
C LEU A 884 28.02 -5.37 13.21
N LEU A 885 28.28 -4.20 12.63
CA LEU A 885 28.95 -4.11 11.33
C LEU A 885 30.43 -4.47 11.41
N GLU A 886 31.12 -4.12 12.50
CA GLU A 886 32.50 -4.58 12.77
C GLU A 886 32.56 -6.11 12.82
N LEU A 887 31.66 -6.75 13.57
CA LEU A 887 31.60 -8.20 13.67
C LEU A 887 31.16 -8.86 12.35
N ASN A 888 30.24 -8.23 11.60
CA ASN A 888 29.85 -8.71 10.27
C ASN A 888 31.05 -8.70 9.30
N ALA A 889 31.90 -7.68 9.38
CA ALA A 889 33.10 -7.57 8.54
C ALA A 889 34.14 -8.66 8.85
N SER A 890 34.11 -9.26 10.05
CA SER A 890 34.94 -10.40 10.44
C SER A 890 34.25 -11.77 10.29
N LEU A 891 33.05 -11.83 9.70
CA LEU A 891 32.43 -13.13 9.40
C LEU A 891 33.21 -13.84 8.29
N ASP A 892 33.59 -15.09 8.58
CA ASP A 892 34.30 -16.02 7.71
C ASP A 892 33.38 -17.12 7.15
#